data_AF-A0A8J5TMC9-F1
#
_entry.id   AF-A0A8J5TMC9-F1
#
_cell.length_a   1.000
_cell.length_b   1.000
_cell.length_c   1.000
_cell.angle_alpha   90.00
_cell.angle_beta   90.00
_cell.angle_gamma   90.00
#
_symmetry.space_group_name_H-M   'P 1'
#
loop_
_entity.id
_entity.type
_entity.pdbx_description
1 polymer ?
#
loop_
_entity_poly.entity_id
_entity_poly.type
_entity_poly.pdbx_seq_one_letter_code
_entity_poly.pdbx_strand_id
1 'polypeptide(L)'
;LQEASFRKAVNDEEVPVKMKHVRNLIIGTFTDKNAELLWRNVAVCPPISTDVTAWKFCHCLHVVFRDGHPRVLRDSHQHISRIKDTGQHFRHLTHGYGRLITRYCELLIAKLKFHQLYPRFPGSLSVTPEELEALAENDANNYFELAVELLEYMECILNLYDAVFASLDPSRANSMTRSGQCRLAPLIPCIQDSSCLYDCTVRILFQLHKALPTDMLSGHRTRFYKQFKQLQQFYNNTRNLQYFKGLIQVPALPEDAPNFLVEAELRSHETPVVVVEEQPETADTLDTLLIDTSEPEPPPIPPHPDIIDSHNGSLAEVVAERESLIEALHGELEAMRIEVQQSRSHATHNEEQLRLRINDLESTIAELDSELLAERHSKESIIAQVEAAAASAEAVTKLADEETRRRSAEEKFVKMKDVYQKLRDEHINLIRGKAELDKQLSVEREAHTSTQRSRGELAAALNKLQSQVAQDTQTHRNQSQMAEQEVQLLNEGILAVTAERDRMIGQVKHLQDSVSQLNNQMETQAQQAASQLMVVQYEWEGGIHKSVEGAVDGGLIVVTHALSHFDLNAHAETLVMDAVTNLWSSYESYVGSFHTAPNLIFAITTASHYIASFLLYAKASSHASPNIEYAEKTYPSEIPDTIYFQVELEVFNINFSDYVELHPDVDKKTFAQLQNVH
;
A
#
# COMPACT_ATOMS: atom_id res chain seq x y z
N LEU A 1 -56.85 -1.86 -16.36
CA LEU A 1 -57.15 -2.65 -17.58
C LEU A 1 -56.10 -3.74 -17.86
N GLN A 2 -54.80 -3.41 -17.82
CA GLN A 2 -53.72 -4.38 -18.10
C GLN A 2 -53.70 -5.55 -17.09
N GLU A 3 -53.80 -5.29 -15.78
CA GLU A 3 -53.85 -6.35 -14.75
C GLU A 3 -54.99 -7.36 -14.99
N ALA A 4 -56.20 -6.87 -15.26
CA ALA A 4 -57.35 -7.72 -15.59
C ALA A 4 -57.12 -8.51 -16.89
N SER A 5 -56.44 -7.93 -17.87
CA SER A 5 -56.08 -8.63 -19.12
C SER A 5 -55.03 -9.71 -18.84
N PHE A 6 -54.03 -9.44 -18.00
CA PHE A 6 -53.03 -10.42 -17.58
C PHE A 6 -53.68 -11.62 -16.88
N ARG A 7 -54.53 -11.39 -15.87
CA ARG A 7 -55.25 -12.47 -15.16
C ARG A 7 -56.14 -13.30 -16.09
N LYS A 8 -56.77 -12.69 -17.10
CA LYS A 8 -57.60 -13.40 -18.08
C LYS A 8 -56.77 -14.17 -19.10
N ALA A 9 -55.58 -13.68 -19.46
CA ALA A 9 -54.67 -14.39 -20.36
C ALA A 9 -54.01 -15.58 -19.67
N VAL A 10 -53.61 -15.42 -18.41
CA VAL A 10 -52.90 -16.41 -17.59
C VAL A 10 -53.84 -16.98 -16.52
N ASN A 11 -54.89 -17.66 -16.97
CA ASN A 11 -55.84 -18.36 -16.11
C ASN A 11 -55.62 -19.88 -16.15
N ASP A 12 -56.20 -20.61 -15.19
CA ASP A 12 -56.08 -22.06 -15.05
C ASP A 12 -56.90 -22.88 -16.09
N GLU A 13 -57.71 -22.23 -16.94
CA GLU A 13 -58.47 -22.94 -17.96
C GLU A 13 -57.53 -23.47 -19.05
N GLU A 14 -57.58 -24.78 -19.26
CA GLU A 14 -56.76 -25.50 -20.25
C GLU A 14 -57.28 -25.32 -21.69
N VAL A 15 -57.29 -24.06 -22.12
CA VAL A 15 -57.66 -23.57 -23.45
C VAL A 15 -56.57 -22.64 -23.97
N PRO A 16 -56.45 -22.44 -25.29
CA PRO A 16 -55.55 -21.44 -25.86
C PRO A 16 -55.72 -20.06 -25.20
N VAL A 17 -54.60 -19.34 -25.07
CA VAL A 17 -54.63 -17.96 -24.58
C VAL A 17 -55.48 -17.12 -25.53
N LYS A 18 -56.47 -16.40 -25.01
CA LYS A 18 -57.31 -15.51 -25.81
C LYS A 18 -56.48 -14.29 -26.25
N MET A 19 -56.18 -14.20 -27.55
CA MET A 19 -55.28 -13.19 -28.11
C MET A 19 -55.73 -11.75 -27.85
N LYS A 20 -57.02 -11.47 -27.69
CA LYS A 20 -57.51 -10.13 -27.28
C LYS A 20 -56.92 -9.63 -25.96
N HIS A 21 -56.67 -10.53 -25.01
CA HIS A 21 -56.07 -10.16 -23.72
C HIS A 21 -54.57 -9.91 -23.85
N VAL A 22 -53.88 -10.69 -24.67
CA VAL A 22 -52.45 -10.49 -24.97
C VAL A 22 -52.25 -9.21 -25.78
N ARG A 23 -53.12 -8.92 -26.76
CA ARG A 23 -53.14 -7.67 -27.53
C ARG A 23 -53.26 -6.45 -26.62
N ASN A 24 -54.13 -6.50 -25.59
CA ASN A 24 -54.22 -5.42 -24.60
C ASN A 24 -52.93 -5.23 -23.78
N LEU A 25 -52.20 -6.31 -23.50
CA LEU A 25 -50.89 -6.22 -22.82
C LEU A 25 -49.84 -5.61 -23.76
N ILE A 26 -49.81 -6.01 -25.02
CA ILE A 26 -48.94 -5.44 -26.06
C ILE A 26 -49.20 -3.92 -26.18
N ILE A 27 -50.45 -3.50 -26.39
CA ILE A 27 -50.86 -2.09 -26.44
C ILE A 27 -50.44 -1.35 -25.15
N GLY A 28 -50.56 -2.03 -24.01
CA GLY A 28 -50.08 -1.52 -22.73
C GLY A 28 -48.60 -1.17 -22.74
N THR A 29 -47.74 -2.05 -23.25
CA THR A 29 -46.29 -1.78 -23.35
C THR A 29 -45.95 -0.59 -24.25
N PHE A 30 -46.73 -0.33 -25.31
CA PHE A 30 -46.56 0.86 -26.16
C PHE A 30 -47.05 2.13 -25.48
N THR A 31 -48.11 2.03 -24.68
CA THR A 31 -48.66 3.14 -23.91
C THR A 31 -47.67 3.59 -22.84
N ASP A 32 -47.11 2.64 -22.10
CA ASP A 32 -46.18 2.90 -20.99
C ASP A 32 -44.73 3.10 -21.45
N LYS A 33 -44.41 2.68 -22.70
CA LYS A 33 -43.07 2.70 -23.31
C LYS A 33 -42.01 1.91 -22.51
N ASN A 34 -42.44 0.90 -21.75
CA ASN A 34 -41.62 0.01 -20.93
C ASN A 34 -42.37 -1.30 -20.62
N ALA A 35 -41.71 -2.24 -19.93
CA ALA A 35 -42.32 -3.50 -19.46
C ALA A 35 -42.64 -3.54 -17.96
N GLU A 36 -42.52 -2.44 -17.23
CA GLU A 36 -42.59 -2.42 -15.76
C GLU A 36 -43.96 -2.91 -15.25
N LEU A 37 -45.05 -2.43 -15.85
CA LEU A 37 -46.40 -2.80 -15.43
C LEU A 37 -46.70 -4.28 -15.70
N LEU A 38 -46.18 -4.85 -16.79
CA LEU A 38 -46.24 -6.29 -17.06
C LEU A 38 -45.58 -7.08 -15.92
N TRP A 39 -44.34 -6.75 -15.57
CA TRP A 39 -43.59 -7.47 -14.53
C TRP A 39 -44.14 -7.24 -13.12
N ARG A 40 -44.76 -6.08 -12.87
CA ARG A 40 -45.54 -5.81 -11.65
C ARG A 40 -46.76 -6.74 -11.57
N ASN A 41 -47.49 -6.91 -12.66
CA ASN A 41 -48.62 -7.84 -12.71
C ASN A 41 -48.17 -9.29 -12.47
N VAL A 42 -47.01 -9.70 -13.02
CA VAL A 42 -46.41 -11.02 -12.75
C VAL A 42 -46.06 -11.18 -11.26
N ALA A 43 -45.63 -10.12 -10.58
CA ALA A 43 -45.32 -10.18 -9.15
C ALA A 43 -46.60 -10.29 -8.28
N VAL A 44 -47.67 -9.58 -8.65
CA VAL A 44 -48.96 -9.60 -7.93
C VAL A 44 -49.77 -10.87 -8.22
N CYS A 45 -49.63 -11.43 -9.42
CA CYS A 45 -50.27 -12.66 -9.85
C CYS A 45 -49.22 -13.65 -10.37
N PRO A 46 -48.49 -14.34 -9.45
CA PRO A 46 -47.44 -15.26 -9.84
C PRO A 46 -47.96 -16.40 -10.73
N PRO A 47 -47.42 -16.60 -11.93
CA PRO A 47 -47.91 -17.58 -12.90
C PRO A 47 -47.40 -19.01 -12.61
N ILE A 48 -47.10 -19.33 -11.35
CA ILE A 48 -46.51 -20.61 -10.93
C ILE A 48 -47.50 -21.48 -10.15
N SER A 49 -48.77 -21.06 -10.04
CA SER A 49 -49.79 -21.78 -9.28
C SER A 49 -50.12 -23.15 -9.89
N THR A 50 -50.13 -23.24 -11.22
CA THR A 50 -50.40 -24.45 -11.98
C THR A 50 -49.44 -24.54 -13.16
N ASP A 51 -49.26 -25.74 -13.70
CA ASP A 51 -48.48 -25.94 -14.92
C ASP A 51 -49.16 -25.27 -16.14
N VAL A 52 -50.49 -25.25 -16.19
CA VAL A 52 -51.27 -24.53 -17.22
C VAL A 52 -51.03 -23.02 -17.17
N THR A 53 -51.06 -22.39 -15.99
CA THR A 53 -50.78 -20.94 -15.88
C THR A 53 -49.34 -20.62 -16.24
N ALA A 54 -48.37 -21.44 -15.82
CA ALA A 54 -46.98 -21.26 -16.20
C ALA A 54 -46.76 -21.38 -17.72
N TRP A 55 -47.43 -22.35 -18.36
CA TRP A 55 -47.40 -22.53 -19.81
C TRP A 55 -47.98 -21.32 -20.54
N LYS A 56 -49.15 -20.84 -20.12
CA LYS A 56 -49.83 -19.67 -20.70
C LYS A 56 -49.07 -18.37 -20.44
N PHE A 57 -48.38 -18.27 -19.31
CA PHE A 57 -47.46 -17.18 -19.03
C PHE A 57 -46.28 -17.17 -19.99
N CYS A 58 -45.64 -18.31 -20.24
CA CYS A 58 -44.56 -18.40 -21.22
C CYS A 58 -45.05 -18.00 -22.62
N HIS A 59 -46.25 -18.45 -23.01
CA HIS A 59 -46.87 -18.04 -24.26
C HIS A 59 -47.11 -16.52 -24.32
N CYS A 60 -47.71 -15.95 -23.27
CA CYS A 60 -47.95 -14.52 -23.18
C CYS A 60 -46.66 -13.70 -23.28
N LEU A 61 -45.59 -14.12 -22.58
CA LEU A 61 -44.29 -13.46 -22.67
C LEU A 61 -43.70 -13.55 -24.08
N HIS A 62 -43.79 -14.71 -24.74
CA HIS A 62 -43.25 -14.87 -26.09
C HIS A 62 -43.86 -13.86 -27.06
N VAL A 63 -45.20 -13.76 -27.08
CA VAL A 63 -45.91 -12.82 -27.96
C VAL A 63 -45.61 -11.38 -27.56
N VAL A 64 -45.58 -11.04 -26.27
CA VAL A 64 -45.23 -9.68 -25.82
C VAL A 64 -43.78 -9.31 -26.14
N PHE A 65 -42.83 -10.26 -26.08
CA PHE A 65 -41.44 -10.03 -26.49
C PHE A 65 -41.30 -9.88 -28.01
N ARG A 66 -42.18 -10.52 -28.78
CA ARG A 66 -42.19 -10.43 -30.24
C ARG A 66 -42.80 -9.13 -30.73
N ASP A 67 -43.99 -8.78 -30.24
CA ASP A 67 -44.84 -7.72 -30.80
C ASP A 67 -45.00 -6.50 -29.87
N GLY A 68 -44.41 -6.52 -28.67
CA GLY A 68 -44.44 -5.41 -27.73
C GLY A 68 -43.52 -4.25 -28.08
N HIS A 69 -43.56 -3.18 -27.28
CA HIS A 69 -42.67 -2.04 -27.45
C HIS A 69 -41.19 -2.48 -27.41
N PRO A 70 -40.28 -1.95 -28.27
CA PRO A 70 -38.90 -2.44 -28.37
C PRO A 70 -38.11 -2.50 -27.06
N ARG A 71 -38.41 -1.59 -26.11
CA ARG A 71 -37.78 -1.60 -24.78
C ARG A 71 -38.15 -2.81 -23.92
N VAL A 72 -39.24 -3.51 -24.22
CA VAL A 72 -39.71 -4.66 -23.43
C VAL A 72 -38.63 -5.73 -23.32
N LEU A 73 -37.92 -6.04 -24.40
CA LEU A 73 -36.83 -7.03 -24.39
C LEU A 73 -35.72 -6.62 -23.41
N ARG A 74 -35.27 -5.37 -23.51
CA ARG A 74 -34.23 -4.80 -22.64
C ARG A 74 -34.68 -4.75 -21.18
N ASP A 75 -35.87 -4.24 -20.92
CA ASP A 75 -36.42 -4.08 -19.56
C ASP A 75 -36.72 -5.44 -18.92
N SER A 76 -36.96 -6.48 -19.73
CA SER A 76 -37.21 -7.86 -19.27
C SER A 76 -35.94 -8.64 -18.96
N HIS A 77 -34.77 -8.17 -19.39
CA HIS A 77 -33.49 -8.83 -19.15
C HIS A 77 -33.21 -9.08 -17.66
N GLN A 78 -33.54 -8.09 -16.80
CA GLN A 78 -33.40 -8.22 -15.34
C GLN A 78 -34.27 -9.33 -14.72
N HIS A 79 -35.27 -9.83 -15.46
CA HIS A 79 -36.19 -10.86 -15.00
C HIS A 79 -35.83 -12.26 -15.53
N ILE A 80 -34.68 -12.44 -16.18
CA ILE A 80 -34.18 -13.76 -16.63
C ILE A 80 -34.14 -14.77 -15.47
N SER A 81 -33.70 -14.37 -14.27
CA SER A 81 -33.68 -15.26 -13.11
C SER A 81 -35.08 -15.80 -12.82
N ARG A 82 -36.10 -14.94 -12.83
CA ARG A 82 -37.49 -15.35 -12.58
C ARG A 82 -38.00 -16.33 -13.63
N ILE A 83 -37.70 -16.11 -14.91
CA ILE A 83 -38.09 -17.04 -15.99
C ILE A 83 -37.39 -18.41 -15.78
N LYS A 84 -36.10 -18.37 -15.41
CA LYS A 84 -35.32 -19.59 -15.11
C LYS A 84 -35.91 -20.34 -13.92
N ASP A 85 -36.27 -19.64 -12.85
CA ASP A 85 -36.86 -20.21 -11.64
C ASP A 85 -38.21 -20.87 -11.93
N THR A 86 -39.05 -20.27 -12.79
CA THR A 86 -40.28 -20.90 -13.29
C THR A 86 -39.98 -22.22 -14.00
N GLY A 87 -39.00 -22.25 -14.92
CA GLY A 87 -38.62 -23.47 -15.62
C GLY A 87 -38.06 -24.56 -14.69
N GLN A 88 -37.32 -24.17 -13.65
CA GLN A 88 -36.79 -25.07 -12.63
C GLN A 88 -37.89 -25.66 -11.74
N HIS A 89 -38.88 -24.85 -11.37
CA HIS A 89 -40.01 -25.28 -10.54
C HIS A 89 -40.74 -26.48 -11.15
N PHE A 90 -40.98 -26.47 -12.46
CA PHE A 90 -41.72 -27.52 -13.16
C PHE A 90 -40.84 -28.63 -13.76
N ARG A 91 -39.51 -28.58 -13.58
CA ARG A 91 -38.57 -29.52 -14.23
C ARG A 91 -38.81 -30.98 -13.87
N HIS A 92 -39.23 -31.26 -12.64
CA HIS A 92 -39.45 -32.62 -12.14
C HIS A 92 -40.83 -33.17 -12.51
N LEU A 93 -41.72 -32.35 -13.05
CA LEU A 93 -43.05 -32.75 -13.44
C LEU A 93 -42.98 -33.51 -14.78
N THR A 94 -43.07 -34.84 -14.70
CA THR A 94 -42.92 -35.76 -15.85
C THR A 94 -44.17 -35.83 -16.74
N HIS A 95 -45.32 -35.41 -16.23
CA HIS A 95 -46.61 -35.39 -16.93
C HIS A 95 -47.14 -33.96 -17.08
N GLY A 96 -48.20 -33.76 -17.86
CA GLY A 96 -48.77 -32.42 -18.07
C GLY A 96 -47.81 -31.49 -18.83
N TYR A 97 -47.67 -30.25 -18.37
CA TYR A 97 -46.90 -29.21 -19.06
C TYR A 97 -45.45 -29.09 -18.59
N GLY A 98 -44.99 -29.87 -17.61
CA GLY A 98 -43.68 -29.69 -16.96
C GLY A 98 -42.49 -29.59 -17.92
N ARG A 99 -42.28 -30.62 -18.73
CA ARG A 99 -41.23 -30.64 -19.78
C ARG A 99 -41.40 -29.49 -20.78
N LEU A 100 -42.65 -29.13 -21.11
CA LEU A 100 -42.95 -28.06 -22.07
C LEU A 100 -42.51 -26.69 -21.51
N ILE A 101 -42.86 -26.41 -20.26
CA ILE A 101 -42.52 -25.17 -19.56
C ILE A 101 -41.00 -25.02 -19.47
N THR A 102 -40.27 -26.08 -19.10
CA THR A 102 -38.80 -26.02 -19.04
C THR A 102 -38.19 -25.62 -20.39
N ARG A 103 -38.61 -26.27 -21.49
CA ARG A 103 -38.13 -25.92 -22.85
C ARG A 103 -38.55 -24.51 -23.27
N TYR A 104 -39.73 -24.07 -22.87
CA TYR A 104 -40.20 -22.73 -23.23
C TYR A 104 -39.45 -21.64 -22.46
N CYS A 105 -39.16 -21.85 -21.18
CA CYS A 105 -38.33 -20.94 -20.40
C CYS A 105 -36.91 -20.84 -21.00
N GLU A 106 -36.31 -21.95 -21.45
CA GLU A 106 -35.03 -21.96 -22.17
C GLU A 106 -35.09 -21.08 -23.43
N LEU A 107 -36.16 -21.23 -24.24
CA LEU A 107 -36.39 -20.41 -25.43
C LEU A 107 -36.53 -18.92 -25.11
N LEU A 108 -37.34 -18.55 -24.11
CA LEU A 108 -37.53 -17.15 -23.72
C LEU A 108 -36.22 -16.51 -23.22
N ILE A 109 -35.40 -17.28 -22.49
CA ILE A 109 -34.09 -16.81 -22.02
C ILE A 109 -33.13 -16.65 -23.22
N ALA A 110 -33.12 -17.58 -24.16
CA ALA A 110 -32.33 -17.46 -25.39
C ALA A 110 -32.72 -16.21 -26.18
N LYS A 111 -34.02 -15.95 -26.37
CA LYS A 111 -34.53 -14.71 -26.97
C LYS A 111 -34.01 -13.46 -26.25
N LEU A 112 -34.14 -13.39 -24.93
CA LEU A 112 -33.68 -12.22 -24.16
C LEU A 112 -32.16 -12.01 -24.20
N LYS A 113 -31.37 -13.09 -24.24
CA LYS A 113 -29.91 -13.02 -24.37
C LYS A 113 -29.50 -12.57 -25.78
N PHE A 114 -30.12 -13.13 -26.82
CA PHE A 114 -29.91 -12.71 -28.20
C PHE A 114 -30.14 -11.20 -28.37
N HIS A 115 -31.26 -10.68 -27.86
CA HIS A 115 -31.58 -9.25 -27.96
C HIS A 115 -30.74 -8.36 -27.01
N GLN A 116 -30.05 -8.92 -26.02
CA GLN A 116 -29.05 -8.19 -25.25
C GLN A 116 -27.76 -8.00 -26.06
N LEU A 117 -27.32 -9.05 -26.77
CA LEU A 117 -26.15 -8.99 -27.65
C LEU A 117 -26.42 -8.16 -28.90
N TYR A 118 -27.62 -8.29 -29.48
CA TYR A 118 -28.02 -7.61 -30.72
C TYR A 118 -29.29 -6.76 -30.52
N PRO A 119 -29.20 -5.62 -29.79
CA PRO A 119 -30.36 -4.80 -29.43
C PRO A 119 -31.03 -4.08 -30.61
N ARG A 120 -30.37 -4.06 -31.78
CA ARG A 120 -30.93 -3.50 -33.02
C ARG A 120 -31.88 -4.48 -33.72
N PHE A 121 -31.85 -5.77 -33.40
CA PHE A 121 -32.86 -6.70 -33.92
C PHE A 121 -34.23 -6.41 -33.29
N PRO A 122 -35.29 -6.27 -34.09
CA PRO A 122 -36.64 -6.15 -33.57
C PRO A 122 -37.09 -7.49 -32.94
N GLY A 123 -38.03 -7.43 -31.99
CA GLY A 123 -38.57 -8.64 -31.34
C GLY A 123 -39.21 -9.64 -32.30
N SER A 124 -39.72 -9.17 -33.44
CA SER A 124 -40.25 -9.98 -34.53
C SER A 124 -39.20 -10.71 -35.35
N LEU A 125 -37.91 -10.37 -35.18
CA LEU A 125 -36.74 -10.85 -35.95
C LEU A 125 -36.80 -10.54 -37.45
N SER A 126 -37.78 -9.75 -37.89
CA SER A 126 -37.91 -9.31 -39.28
C SER A 126 -36.89 -8.21 -39.55
N VAL A 127 -35.85 -8.52 -40.32
CA VAL A 127 -34.82 -7.58 -40.76
C VAL A 127 -34.63 -7.71 -42.27
N THR A 128 -34.40 -6.60 -42.96
CA THR A 128 -34.09 -6.67 -44.41
C THR A 128 -32.67 -7.19 -44.63
N PRO A 129 -32.33 -7.69 -45.82
CA PRO A 129 -30.96 -8.12 -46.12
C PRO A 129 -29.93 -7.01 -45.88
N GLU A 130 -30.25 -5.77 -46.25
CA GLU A 130 -29.38 -4.60 -46.05
C GLU A 130 -29.22 -4.27 -44.56
N GLU A 131 -30.28 -4.40 -43.77
CA GLU A 131 -30.22 -4.23 -42.32
C GLU A 131 -29.37 -5.32 -41.67
N LEU A 132 -29.51 -6.57 -42.11
CA LEU A 132 -28.74 -7.71 -41.64
C LEU A 132 -27.23 -7.50 -41.89
N GLU A 133 -26.88 -7.03 -43.08
CA GLU A 133 -25.49 -6.69 -43.41
C GLU A 133 -24.96 -5.54 -42.56
N ALA A 134 -25.79 -4.51 -42.35
CA ALA A 134 -25.46 -3.37 -41.50
C ALA A 134 -25.42 -3.71 -40.00
N LEU A 135 -26.03 -4.82 -39.56
CA LEU A 135 -25.98 -5.32 -38.18
C LEU A 135 -24.68 -6.05 -37.88
N ALA A 136 -24.14 -6.78 -38.86
CA ALA A 136 -22.84 -7.45 -38.76
C ALA A 136 -21.65 -6.54 -39.12
N GLU A 137 -21.91 -5.28 -39.50
CA GLU A 137 -20.88 -4.31 -39.92
C GLU A 137 -20.00 -4.79 -41.08
N ASN A 138 -20.52 -5.72 -41.89
CA ASN A 138 -19.77 -6.42 -42.93
C ASN A 138 -18.45 -7.08 -42.46
N ASP A 139 -18.35 -7.41 -41.18
CA ASP A 139 -17.19 -8.10 -40.61
C ASP A 139 -17.45 -9.61 -40.45
N ALA A 140 -16.48 -10.42 -40.89
CA ALA A 140 -16.61 -11.88 -40.87
C ALA A 140 -16.74 -12.45 -39.45
N ASN A 141 -16.10 -11.83 -38.44
CA ASN A 141 -16.20 -12.31 -37.05
C ASN A 141 -17.59 -12.01 -36.48
N ASN A 142 -18.14 -10.82 -36.75
CA ASN A 142 -19.49 -10.46 -36.34
C ASN A 142 -20.54 -11.40 -36.98
N TYR A 143 -20.40 -11.72 -38.28
CA TYR A 143 -21.25 -12.72 -38.92
C TYR A 143 -21.10 -14.11 -38.28
N PHE A 144 -19.89 -14.49 -37.89
CA PHE A 144 -19.61 -15.80 -37.30
C PHE A 144 -20.28 -15.94 -35.93
N GLU A 145 -20.11 -14.95 -35.05
CA GLU A 145 -20.77 -14.91 -33.76
C GLU A 145 -22.29 -14.86 -33.89
N LEU A 146 -22.81 -14.01 -34.80
CA LEU A 146 -24.25 -13.90 -35.04
C LEU A 146 -24.85 -15.22 -35.57
N ALA A 147 -24.12 -15.96 -36.42
CA ALA A 147 -24.56 -17.28 -36.88
C ALA A 147 -24.69 -18.28 -35.73
N VAL A 148 -23.74 -18.28 -34.77
CA VAL A 148 -23.80 -19.15 -33.59
C VAL A 148 -25.05 -18.86 -32.76
N GLU A 149 -25.30 -17.59 -32.47
CA GLU A 149 -26.42 -17.15 -31.64
C GLU A 149 -27.79 -17.42 -32.32
N LEU A 150 -27.90 -17.23 -33.64
CA LEU A 150 -29.12 -17.56 -34.40
C LEU A 150 -29.38 -19.07 -34.43
N LEU A 151 -28.33 -19.89 -34.60
CA LEU A 151 -28.44 -21.35 -34.56
C LEU A 151 -28.83 -21.85 -33.16
N GLU A 152 -28.35 -21.22 -32.09
CA GLU A 152 -28.75 -21.55 -30.71
C GLU A 152 -30.22 -21.19 -30.44
N TYR A 153 -30.67 -20.02 -30.91
CA TYR A 153 -32.07 -19.64 -30.81
C TYR A 153 -32.95 -20.66 -31.56
N MET A 154 -32.63 -20.97 -32.81
CA MET A 154 -33.37 -21.97 -33.60
C MET A 154 -33.44 -23.33 -32.88
N GLU A 155 -32.34 -23.78 -32.28
CA GLU A 155 -32.29 -25.02 -31.51
C GLU A 155 -33.27 -25.01 -30.31
N CYS A 156 -33.39 -23.91 -29.59
CA CYS A 156 -34.38 -23.78 -28.52
C CYS A 156 -35.83 -23.89 -29.05
N ILE A 157 -36.13 -23.31 -30.21
CA ILE A 157 -37.46 -23.44 -30.84
C ILE A 157 -37.75 -24.89 -31.20
N LEU A 158 -36.81 -25.57 -31.87
CA LEU A 158 -36.97 -26.95 -32.29
C LEU A 158 -37.11 -27.90 -31.09
N ASN A 159 -36.36 -27.67 -30.01
CA ASN A 159 -36.50 -28.44 -28.77
C ASN A 159 -37.86 -28.26 -28.10
N LEU A 160 -38.45 -27.06 -28.17
CA LEU A 160 -39.80 -26.81 -27.67
C LEU A 160 -40.84 -27.51 -28.55
N TYR A 161 -40.71 -27.41 -29.87
CA TYR A 161 -41.54 -28.13 -30.84
C TYR A 161 -41.55 -29.64 -30.55
N ASP A 162 -40.37 -30.26 -30.44
CA ASP A 162 -40.23 -31.69 -30.17
C ASP A 162 -40.91 -32.08 -28.85
N ALA A 163 -40.77 -31.25 -27.81
CA ALA A 163 -41.42 -31.49 -26.53
C ALA A 163 -42.95 -31.40 -26.63
N VAL A 164 -43.48 -30.39 -27.33
CA VAL A 164 -44.92 -30.20 -27.53
C VAL A 164 -45.49 -31.39 -28.30
N PHE A 165 -44.89 -31.78 -29.43
CA PHE A 165 -45.37 -32.90 -30.23
C PHE A 165 -45.25 -34.24 -29.50
N ALA A 166 -44.16 -34.49 -28.77
CA ALA A 166 -44.01 -35.68 -27.93
C ALA A 166 -45.05 -35.76 -26.80
N SER A 167 -45.66 -34.63 -26.40
CA SER A 167 -46.72 -34.61 -25.40
C SER A 167 -48.10 -34.95 -25.97
N LEU A 168 -48.27 -34.94 -27.30
CA LEU A 168 -49.53 -35.26 -27.97
C LEU A 168 -49.57 -36.77 -28.26
N ASP A 169 -50.67 -37.40 -27.87
CA ASP A 169 -50.97 -38.80 -28.22
C ASP A 169 -51.46 -38.91 -29.68
N PRO A 170 -50.74 -39.60 -30.59
CA PRO A 170 -51.13 -39.71 -31.99
C PRO A 170 -52.47 -40.41 -32.22
N SER A 171 -52.93 -41.24 -31.28
CA SER A 171 -54.18 -41.99 -31.39
C SER A 171 -55.43 -41.15 -31.07
N ARG A 172 -55.23 -39.95 -30.50
CA ARG A 172 -56.30 -39.05 -30.09
C ARG A 172 -56.32 -37.85 -31.02
N ALA A 173 -57.52 -37.35 -31.35
CA ALA A 173 -57.72 -36.14 -32.16
C ALA A 173 -57.29 -34.85 -31.41
N ASN A 174 -56.08 -34.81 -30.87
CA ASN A 174 -55.62 -33.84 -29.89
C ASN A 174 -55.65 -32.40 -30.42
N SER A 175 -55.37 -32.18 -31.70
CA SER A 175 -55.44 -30.84 -32.30
C SER A 175 -56.84 -30.23 -32.25
N MET A 176 -57.89 -31.04 -32.06
CA MET A 176 -59.27 -30.59 -31.97
C MET A 176 -59.80 -30.51 -30.52
N THR A 177 -58.98 -30.89 -29.54
CA THR A 177 -59.34 -30.79 -28.11
C THR A 177 -58.86 -29.48 -27.51
N ARG A 178 -59.58 -28.95 -26.53
CA ARG A 178 -59.19 -27.71 -25.80
C ARG A 178 -57.78 -27.79 -25.22
N SER A 179 -57.45 -28.91 -24.56
CA SER A 179 -56.13 -29.19 -23.98
C SER A 179 -55.04 -29.26 -25.06
N GLY A 180 -55.26 -30.02 -26.14
CA GLY A 180 -54.28 -30.12 -27.22
C GLY A 180 -54.07 -28.78 -27.94
N GLN A 181 -55.12 -27.98 -28.13
CA GLN A 181 -54.99 -26.62 -28.66
C GLN A 181 -54.21 -25.70 -27.71
N CYS A 182 -54.41 -25.82 -26.39
CA CYS A 182 -53.63 -25.09 -25.39
C CYS A 182 -52.12 -25.39 -25.51
N ARG A 183 -51.76 -26.66 -25.76
CA ARG A 183 -50.38 -27.09 -26.03
C ARG A 183 -49.84 -26.63 -27.39
N LEU A 184 -50.68 -26.60 -28.42
CA LEU A 184 -50.26 -26.24 -29.78
C LEU A 184 -50.14 -24.74 -30.01
N ALA A 185 -50.96 -23.91 -29.34
CA ALA A 185 -51.02 -22.46 -29.57
C ALA A 185 -49.64 -21.77 -29.51
N PRO A 186 -48.75 -22.10 -28.57
CA PRO A 186 -47.41 -21.49 -28.52
C PRO A 186 -46.48 -21.80 -29.70
N LEU A 187 -46.82 -22.78 -30.53
CA LEU A 187 -46.06 -23.04 -31.74
C LEU A 187 -46.30 -22.00 -32.83
N ILE A 188 -47.39 -21.22 -32.75
CA ILE A 188 -47.66 -20.11 -33.68
C ILE A 188 -46.51 -19.08 -33.66
N PRO A 189 -46.17 -18.44 -32.53
CA PRO A 189 -45.02 -17.52 -32.48
C PRO A 189 -43.69 -18.23 -32.75
N CYS A 190 -43.56 -19.53 -32.45
CA CYS A 190 -42.37 -20.31 -32.81
C CYS A 190 -42.19 -20.46 -34.33
N ILE A 191 -43.27 -20.67 -35.09
CA ILE A 191 -43.23 -20.71 -36.56
C ILE A 191 -42.81 -19.34 -37.10
N GLN A 192 -43.37 -18.26 -36.54
CA GLN A 192 -43.01 -16.91 -36.95
C GLN A 192 -41.54 -16.57 -36.66
N ASP A 193 -41.03 -16.86 -35.46
CA ASP A 193 -39.64 -16.62 -35.09
C ASP A 193 -38.69 -17.51 -35.92
N SER A 194 -38.99 -18.81 -36.07
CA SER A 194 -38.13 -19.73 -36.81
C SER A 194 -38.02 -19.39 -38.29
N SER A 195 -39.06 -18.85 -38.93
CA SER A 195 -38.98 -18.48 -40.34
C SER A 195 -37.96 -17.35 -40.56
N CYS A 196 -37.99 -16.33 -39.70
CA CYS A 196 -37.03 -15.23 -39.73
C CYS A 196 -35.61 -15.71 -39.38
N LEU A 197 -35.46 -16.58 -38.38
CA LEU A 197 -34.16 -17.14 -38.00
C LEU A 197 -33.55 -17.98 -39.13
N TYR A 198 -34.36 -18.78 -39.83
CA TYR A 198 -33.93 -19.55 -40.99
C TYR A 198 -33.41 -18.64 -42.09
N ASP A 199 -34.20 -17.62 -42.47
CA ASP A 199 -33.79 -16.66 -43.51
C ASP A 199 -32.48 -15.95 -43.16
N CYS A 200 -32.39 -15.41 -41.94
CA CYS A 200 -31.17 -14.74 -41.45
C CYS A 200 -29.96 -15.69 -41.48
N THR A 201 -30.15 -16.92 -41.02
CA THR A 201 -29.07 -17.91 -40.94
C THR A 201 -28.58 -18.31 -42.33
N VAL A 202 -29.48 -18.54 -43.28
CA VAL A 202 -29.09 -18.84 -44.68
C VAL A 202 -28.24 -17.72 -45.25
N ARG A 203 -28.70 -16.46 -45.14
CA ARG A 203 -27.99 -15.28 -45.65
C ARG A 203 -26.61 -15.13 -45.03
N ILE A 204 -26.51 -15.23 -43.71
CA ILE A 204 -25.23 -15.12 -42.99
C ILE A 204 -24.28 -16.24 -43.36
N LEU A 205 -24.75 -17.49 -43.50
CA LEU A 205 -23.89 -18.60 -43.87
C LEU A 205 -23.32 -18.43 -45.28
N PHE A 206 -24.11 -17.94 -46.25
CA PHE A 206 -23.56 -17.57 -47.56
C PHE A 206 -22.52 -16.45 -47.44
N GLN A 207 -22.77 -15.42 -46.63
CA GLN A 207 -21.82 -14.32 -46.45
C GLN A 207 -20.51 -14.78 -45.79
N LEU A 208 -20.59 -15.67 -44.80
CA LEU A 208 -19.42 -16.30 -44.18
C LEU A 208 -18.62 -17.14 -45.18
N HIS A 209 -19.29 -17.89 -46.06
CA HIS A 209 -18.63 -18.68 -47.09
C HIS A 209 -17.93 -17.83 -48.16
N LYS A 210 -18.28 -16.55 -48.31
CA LYS A 210 -17.52 -15.59 -49.13
C LYS A 210 -16.25 -15.07 -48.43
N ALA A 211 -16.26 -15.01 -47.11
CA ALA A 211 -15.20 -14.38 -46.33
C ALA A 211 -14.20 -15.37 -45.69
N LEU A 212 -14.61 -16.61 -45.41
CA LEU A 212 -13.83 -17.58 -44.64
C LEU A 212 -13.65 -18.92 -45.38
N PRO A 213 -12.56 -19.66 -45.10
CA PRO A 213 -12.33 -20.99 -45.66
C PRO A 213 -13.43 -21.99 -45.29
N THR A 214 -13.73 -22.91 -46.22
CA THR A 214 -14.81 -23.92 -46.07
C THR A 214 -14.69 -24.79 -44.83
N ASP A 215 -13.45 -25.12 -44.44
CA ASP A 215 -13.17 -26.02 -43.32
C ASP A 215 -13.55 -25.40 -41.98
N MET A 216 -13.40 -24.08 -41.84
CA MET A 216 -13.76 -23.32 -40.64
C MET A 216 -15.28 -23.28 -40.41
N LEU A 217 -16.07 -23.38 -41.48
CA LEU A 217 -17.53 -23.35 -41.44
C LEU A 217 -18.17 -24.75 -41.44
N SER A 218 -17.36 -25.81 -41.33
CA SER A 218 -17.86 -27.20 -41.27
C SER A 218 -18.87 -27.41 -40.13
N GLY A 219 -18.55 -26.93 -38.92
CA GLY A 219 -19.45 -27.03 -37.75
C GLY A 219 -20.77 -26.30 -37.93
N HIS A 220 -20.75 -25.10 -38.54
CA HIS A 220 -21.94 -24.32 -38.86
C HIS A 220 -22.86 -25.06 -39.83
N ARG A 221 -22.30 -25.58 -40.93
CA ARG A 221 -23.04 -26.37 -41.91
C ARG A 221 -23.66 -27.62 -41.28
N THR A 222 -22.90 -28.36 -40.47
CA THR A 222 -23.42 -29.57 -39.79
C THR A 222 -24.60 -29.23 -38.87
N ARG A 223 -24.50 -28.17 -38.06
CA ARG A 223 -25.61 -27.73 -37.20
C ARG A 223 -26.81 -27.29 -38.03
N PHE A 224 -26.59 -26.45 -39.05
CA PHE A 224 -27.64 -25.97 -39.93
C PHE A 224 -28.39 -27.14 -40.61
N TYR A 225 -27.69 -28.09 -41.23
CA TYR A 225 -28.34 -29.21 -41.92
C TYR A 225 -29.16 -30.10 -40.98
N LYS A 226 -28.71 -30.28 -39.74
CA LYS A 226 -29.50 -30.97 -38.71
C LYS A 226 -30.77 -30.19 -38.38
N GLN A 227 -30.65 -28.89 -38.11
CA GLN A 227 -31.77 -28.02 -37.77
C GLN A 227 -32.76 -27.87 -38.94
N PHE A 228 -32.28 -27.77 -40.18
CA PHE A 228 -33.10 -27.69 -41.38
C PHE A 228 -34.06 -28.87 -41.50
N LYS A 229 -33.55 -30.10 -41.33
CA LYS A 229 -34.40 -31.30 -41.36
C LYS A 229 -35.46 -31.31 -40.27
N GLN A 230 -35.10 -30.88 -39.06
CA GLN A 230 -36.05 -30.76 -37.95
C GLN A 230 -37.09 -29.66 -38.20
N LEU A 231 -36.69 -28.53 -38.78
CA LEU A 231 -37.57 -27.42 -39.12
C LEU A 231 -38.56 -27.80 -40.25
N GLN A 232 -38.08 -28.53 -41.26
CA GLN A 232 -38.93 -29.07 -42.33
C GLN A 232 -39.97 -30.03 -41.75
N GLN A 233 -39.58 -30.91 -40.81
CA GLN A 233 -40.50 -31.77 -40.07
C GLN A 233 -41.50 -30.95 -39.24
N PHE A 234 -41.03 -29.91 -38.53
CA PHE A 234 -41.88 -29.00 -37.77
C PHE A 234 -42.99 -28.42 -38.65
N TYR A 235 -42.63 -27.76 -39.75
CA TYR A 235 -43.61 -27.10 -40.62
C TYR A 235 -44.57 -28.08 -41.29
N ASN A 236 -44.07 -29.21 -41.79
CA ASN A 236 -44.92 -30.25 -42.39
C ASN A 236 -45.90 -30.83 -41.38
N ASN A 237 -45.43 -31.12 -40.16
CA ASN A 237 -46.27 -31.67 -39.11
C ASN A 237 -47.34 -30.67 -38.64
N THR A 238 -47.01 -29.38 -38.47
CA THR A 238 -48.01 -28.37 -38.08
C THR A 238 -48.98 -28.01 -39.20
N ARG A 239 -48.53 -27.96 -40.46
CA ARG A 239 -49.41 -27.68 -41.62
C ARG A 239 -50.54 -28.70 -41.75
N ASN A 240 -50.25 -29.96 -41.43
CA ASN A 240 -51.22 -31.05 -41.53
C ASN A 240 -52.27 -31.04 -40.39
N LEU A 241 -52.02 -30.31 -39.30
CA LEU A 241 -52.93 -30.22 -38.18
C LEU A 241 -54.04 -29.19 -38.44
N GLN A 242 -55.29 -29.63 -38.28
CA GLN A 242 -56.48 -28.79 -38.51
C GLN A 242 -56.50 -27.53 -37.63
N TYR A 243 -55.87 -27.54 -36.46
CA TYR A 243 -55.84 -26.37 -35.56
C TYR A 243 -55.18 -25.15 -36.18
N PHE A 244 -54.12 -25.34 -36.97
CA PHE A 244 -53.38 -24.22 -37.56
C PHE A 244 -54.05 -23.65 -38.81
N LYS A 245 -54.94 -24.43 -39.45
CA LYS A 245 -55.71 -23.96 -40.61
C LYS A 245 -56.63 -22.81 -40.17
N GLY A 246 -56.54 -21.67 -40.83
CA GLY A 246 -57.30 -20.48 -40.47
C GLY A 246 -56.72 -19.66 -39.32
N LEU A 247 -55.59 -20.07 -38.72
CA LEU A 247 -54.84 -19.27 -37.74
C LEU A 247 -53.55 -18.71 -38.34
N ILE A 248 -52.85 -19.53 -39.12
CA ILE A 248 -51.57 -19.17 -39.71
C ILE A 248 -51.33 -19.98 -40.99
N GLN A 249 -50.81 -19.33 -42.01
CA GLN A 249 -50.24 -19.97 -43.18
C GLN A 249 -48.80 -20.38 -42.87
N VAL A 250 -48.60 -21.69 -42.64
CA VAL A 250 -47.28 -22.27 -42.38
C VAL A 250 -46.49 -22.31 -43.70
N PRO A 251 -45.29 -21.69 -43.79
CA PRO A 251 -44.49 -21.63 -45.01
C PRO A 251 -43.95 -23.02 -45.40
N ALA A 252 -43.73 -23.24 -46.70
CA ALA A 252 -43.08 -24.45 -47.20
C ALA A 252 -41.58 -24.20 -47.29
N LEU A 253 -40.80 -25.12 -46.74
CA LEU A 253 -39.36 -25.13 -46.96
C LEU A 253 -39.04 -25.96 -48.22
N PRO A 254 -37.94 -25.64 -48.93
CA PRO A 254 -37.45 -26.47 -50.04
C PRO A 254 -37.25 -27.93 -49.63
N GLU A 255 -37.29 -28.86 -50.59
CA GLU A 255 -37.03 -30.28 -50.33
C GLU A 255 -35.59 -30.50 -49.86
N ASP A 256 -34.64 -29.90 -50.57
CA ASP A 256 -33.21 -29.96 -50.27
C ASP A 256 -32.74 -28.70 -49.53
N ALA A 257 -31.77 -28.88 -48.63
CA ALA A 257 -31.14 -27.76 -47.94
C ALA A 257 -30.23 -26.96 -48.89
N PRO A 258 -30.10 -25.63 -48.71
CA PRO A 258 -29.17 -24.82 -49.49
C PRO A 258 -27.72 -25.34 -49.43
N ASN A 259 -27.08 -25.39 -50.58
CA ASN A 259 -25.67 -25.66 -50.74
C ASN A 259 -24.88 -24.34 -50.68
N PHE A 260 -24.34 -24.06 -49.50
CA PHE A 260 -23.57 -22.83 -49.25
C PHE A 260 -22.27 -22.72 -50.05
N LEU A 261 -21.85 -23.77 -50.75
CA LEU A 261 -20.68 -23.74 -51.64
C LEU A 261 -21.02 -23.22 -53.06
N VAL A 262 -22.30 -23.06 -53.38
CA VAL A 262 -22.78 -22.63 -54.68
C VAL A 262 -23.49 -21.29 -54.53
N GLU A 263 -22.81 -20.19 -54.86
CA GLU A 263 -23.35 -18.83 -54.68
C GLU A 263 -24.64 -18.58 -55.48
N ALA A 264 -24.85 -19.29 -56.59
CA ALA A 264 -26.09 -19.21 -57.37
C ALA A 264 -27.33 -19.64 -56.57
N GLU A 265 -27.18 -20.49 -55.55
CA GLU A 265 -28.30 -20.95 -54.72
C GLU A 265 -28.82 -19.87 -53.75
N LEU A 266 -27.99 -18.87 -53.41
CA LEU A 266 -28.48 -17.70 -52.68
C LEU A 266 -29.46 -16.89 -53.54
N ARG A 267 -29.28 -16.86 -54.86
CA ARG A 267 -30.19 -16.13 -55.78
C ARG A 267 -31.52 -16.82 -55.96
N SER A 268 -31.58 -18.15 -55.76
CA SER A 268 -32.82 -18.93 -55.76
C SER A 268 -33.47 -19.05 -54.37
N HIS A 269 -32.86 -18.48 -53.32
CA HIS A 269 -33.40 -18.54 -51.97
C HIS A 269 -34.58 -17.56 -51.83
N GLU A 270 -35.77 -18.12 -51.62
CA GLU A 270 -36.98 -17.37 -51.33
C GLU A 270 -37.23 -17.31 -49.82
N THR A 271 -37.52 -16.11 -49.30
CA THR A 271 -37.87 -15.92 -47.88
C THR A 271 -39.16 -16.67 -47.57
N PRO A 272 -39.19 -17.61 -46.61
CA PRO A 272 -40.43 -18.29 -46.27
C PRO A 272 -41.39 -17.30 -45.59
N VAL A 273 -42.49 -16.95 -46.27
CA VAL A 273 -43.46 -15.97 -45.78
C VAL A 273 -44.45 -16.65 -44.84
N VAL A 274 -44.53 -16.17 -43.59
CA VAL A 274 -45.50 -16.62 -42.59
C VAL A 274 -46.61 -15.57 -42.49
N VAL A 275 -47.84 -15.91 -42.89
CA VAL A 275 -49.00 -15.02 -42.79
C VAL A 275 -49.89 -15.48 -41.65
N VAL A 276 -50.17 -14.61 -40.67
CA VAL A 276 -51.17 -14.88 -39.61
C VAL A 276 -52.51 -14.35 -40.07
N GLU A 277 -53.55 -15.17 -40.03
CA GLU A 277 -54.91 -14.76 -40.39
C GLU A 277 -55.55 -14.03 -39.21
N GLU A 278 -56.12 -12.84 -39.44
CA GLU A 278 -56.88 -12.12 -38.43
C GLU A 278 -58.23 -12.81 -38.22
N GLN A 279 -58.46 -13.35 -37.03
CA GLN A 279 -59.76 -13.91 -36.69
C GLN A 279 -60.84 -12.80 -36.73
N PRO A 280 -61.97 -13.01 -37.44
CA PRO A 280 -63.08 -12.08 -37.37
C PRO A 280 -63.58 -12.00 -35.93
N GLU A 281 -63.73 -10.78 -35.40
CA GLU A 281 -64.31 -10.56 -34.08
C GLU A 281 -65.80 -10.96 -34.12
N THR A 282 -66.11 -12.22 -33.82
CA THR A 282 -67.50 -12.64 -33.66
C THR A 282 -68.06 -12.03 -32.38
N ALA A 283 -68.98 -11.09 -32.55
CA ALA A 283 -69.96 -10.77 -31.53
C ALA A 283 -70.76 -12.05 -31.20
N ASP A 284 -70.74 -12.45 -29.93
CA ASP A 284 -71.63 -13.47 -29.37
C ASP A 284 -73.09 -12.96 -29.45
N THR A 285 -73.76 -13.11 -30.59
CA THR A 285 -75.23 -13.11 -30.71
C THR A 285 -75.62 -13.59 -32.12
N LEU A 286 -76.16 -14.80 -32.26
CA LEU A 286 -77.23 -15.16 -33.20
C LEU A 286 -77.49 -16.67 -33.14
N ASP A 287 -78.26 -17.05 -32.12
CA ASP A 287 -79.21 -18.16 -32.25
C ASP A 287 -80.34 -17.75 -33.19
N THR A 288 -81.04 -18.76 -33.74
CA THR A 288 -82.28 -18.72 -34.53
C THR A 288 -82.20 -18.16 -35.96
N LEU A 289 -82.25 -19.08 -36.93
CA LEU A 289 -83.26 -19.12 -38.00
C LEU A 289 -83.08 -20.40 -38.86
N LEU A 290 -83.83 -21.44 -38.51
CA LEU A 290 -84.07 -22.61 -39.36
C LEU A 290 -85.32 -22.32 -40.20
N ILE A 291 -85.22 -22.40 -41.53
CA ILE A 291 -86.34 -22.25 -42.47
C ILE A 291 -86.65 -23.62 -43.09
N ASP A 292 -87.95 -23.92 -43.06
CA ASP A 292 -88.67 -25.12 -43.51
C ASP A 292 -89.10 -24.99 -44.99
N THR A 293 -89.11 -26.09 -45.75
CA THR A 293 -89.52 -26.14 -47.17
C THR A 293 -90.40 -27.36 -47.43
N SER A 294 -91.66 -27.13 -47.80
CA SER A 294 -92.60 -28.16 -48.29
C SER A 294 -93.37 -27.65 -49.53
N GLU A 295 -93.36 -28.43 -50.62
CA GLU A 295 -94.05 -28.22 -51.91
C GLU A 295 -95.45 -28.87 -52.00
N PRO A 296 -96.33 -28.45 -52.95
CA PRO A 296 -97.54 -29.20 -53.35
C PRO A 296 -97.68 -29.52 -54.87
N GLU A 297 -98.36 -30.65 -55.17
CA GLU A 297 -98.75 -31.23 -56.50
C GLU A 297 -100.07 -30.65 -57.12
N PRO A 298 -100.38 -30.91 -58.43
CA PRO A 298 -101.71 -30.65 -59.04
C PRO A 298 -102.50 -31.88 -59.61
N PRO A 299 -103.81 -31.73 -59.98
CA PRO A 299 -104.81 -32.82 -60.21
C PRO A 299 -105.32 -33.05 -61.68
N PRO A 300 -106.28 -34.00 -61.96
CA PRO A 300 -106.49 -34.69 -63.27
C PRO A 300 -107.88 -34.56 -63.99
N ILE A 301 -108.21 -35.51 -64.91
CA ILE A 301 -109.52 -36.06 -65.45
C ILE A 301 -110.04 -35.54 -66.87
N PRO A 302 -111.04 -36.14 -67.62
CA PRO A 302 -110.93 -37.14 -68.75
C PRO A 302 -111.93 -36.96 -70.00
N PRO A 303 -112.58 -37.97 -70.69
CA PRO A 303 -112.81 -38.03 -72.18
C PRO A 303 -114.30 -38.12 -72.66
N HIS A 304 -114.61 -38.30 -73.98
CA HIS A 304 -115.93 -38.78 -74.52
C HIS A 304 -115.94 -39.09 -76.06
N PRO A 305 -117.02 -39.68 -76.69
CA PRO A 305 -116.97 -40.94 -77.49
C PRO A 305 -117.62 -40.95 -78.92
N ASP A 306 -117.67 -42.15 -79.53
CA ASP A 306 -118.26 -42.59 -80.83
C ASP A 306 -119.81 -42.50 -80.98
N ILE A 307 -120.34 -42.37 -82.22
CA ILE A 307 -121.69 -42.84 -82.66
C ILE A 307 -121.70 -43.31 -84.14
N ILE A 308 -122.52 -44.33 -84.41
CA ILE A 308 -122.70 -45.20 -85.59
C ILE A 308 -124.07 -44.94 -86.29
N ASP A 309 -124.21 -45.39 -87.55
CA ASP A 309 -125.46 -45.85 -88.24
C ASP A 309 -126.46 -44.77 -88.72
N SER A 310 -127.31 -44.93 -89.73
CA SER A 310 -127.55 -45.84 -90.87
C SER A 310 -128.88 -45.37 -91.52
N HIS A 311 -129.10 -45.65 -92.81
CA HIS A 311 -130.39 -45.96 -93.49
C HIS A 311 -130.94 -45.08 -94.64
N ASN A 312 -130.99 -45.73 -95.81
CA ASN A 312 -132.07 -45.92 -96.81
C ASN A 312 -133.04 -44.78 -97.20
N GLY A 313 -132.79 -44.19 -98.37
CA GLY A 313 -133.79 -43.52 -99.24
C GLY A 313 -133.92 -44.18 -100.63
N SER A 314 -134.89 -43.76 -101.43
CA SER A 314 -135.17 -44.24 -102.80
C SER A 314 -133.97 -44.06 -103.75
N LEU A 315 -133.69 -45.01 -104.67
CA LEU A 315 -132.47 -45.00 -105.52
C LEU A 315 -132.27 -43.70 -106.33
N ALA A 316 -133.34 -43.01 -106.74
CA ALA A 316 -133.23 -41.73 -107.46
C ALA A 316 -132.94 -40.54 -106.52
N GLU A 317 -133.47 -40.58 -105.30
CA GLU A 317 -133.27 -39.57 -104.25
C GLU A 317 -131.89 -39.74 -103.60
N VAL A 318 -131.46 -40.98 -103.35
CA VAL A 318 -130.11 -41.33 -102.87
C VAL A 318 -129.05 -41.00 -103.91
N VAL A 319 -129.32 -41.13 -105.20
CA VAL A 319 -128.36 -40.72 -106.24
C VAL A 319 -128.28 -39.20 -106.33
N ALA A 320 -129.40 -38.47 -106.26
CA ALA A 320 -129.39 -37.00 -106.24
C ALA A 320 -128.79 -36.42 -104.94
N GLU A 321 -129.08 -37.01 -103.78
CA GLU A 321 -128.46 -36.67 -102.49
C GLU A 321 -126.97 -37.04 -102.47
N ARG A 322 -126.59 -38.16 -103.09
CA ARG A 322 -125.17 -38.55 -103.23
C ARG A 322 -124.43 -37.63 -104.19
N GLU A 323 -125.04 -37.19 -105.30
CA GLU A 323 -124.44 -36.22 -106.21
C GLU A 323 -124.32 -34.84 -105.54
N SER A 324 -125.35 -34.38 -104.83
CA SER A 324 -125.31 -33.16 -104.01
C SER A 324 -124.26 -33.23 -102.89
N LEU A 325 -124.15 -34.37 -102.20
CA LEU A 325 -123.15 -34.61 -101.16
C LEU A 325 -121.74 -34.69 -101.74
N ILE A 326 -121.56 -35.28 -102.93
CA ILE A 326 -120.28 -35.29 -103.64
C ILE A 326 -119.88 -33.87 -104.02
N GLU A 327 -120.80 -33.05 -104.51
CA GLU A 327 -120.54 -31.63 -104.83
C GLU A 327 -120.18 -30.84 -103.57
N ALA A 328 -120.90 -31.05 -102.46
CA ALA A 328 -120.61 -30.43 -101.17
C ALA A 328 -119.24 -30.85 -100.60
N LEU A 329 -118.91 -32.16 -100.65
CA LEU A 329 -117.62 -32.69 -100.22
C LEU A 329 -116.47 -32.20 -101.12
N HIS A 330 -116.69 -32.05 -102.43
CA HIS A 330 -115.69 -31.43 -103.30
C HIS A 330 -115.48 -29.95 -102.96
N GLY A 331 -116.55 -29.21 -102.65
CA GLY A 331 -116.46 -27.84 -102.17
C GLY A 331 -115.71 -27.73 -100.84
N GLU A 332 -115.99 -28.62 -99.89
CA GLU A 332 -115.33 -28.67 -98.58
C GLU A 332 -113.86 -29.11 -98.70
N LEU A 333 -113.55 -30.08 -99.55
CA LEU A 333 -112.17 -30.47 -99.85
C LEU A 333 -111.38 -29.33 -100.47
N GLU A 334 -111.97 -28.57 -101.39
CA GLU A 334 -111.31 -27.41 -102.00
C GLU A 334 -111.14 -26.27 -100.98
N ALA A 335 -112.12 -26.03 -100.10
CA ALA A 335 -112.00 -25.08 -99.00
C ALA A 335 -110.88 -25.46 -98.02
N MET A 336 -110.82 -26.73 -97.59
CA MET A 336 -109.77 -27.26 -96.73
C MET A 336 -108.40 -27.20 -97.41
N ARG A 337 -108.33 -27.41 -98.73
CA ARG A 337 -107.08 -27.29 -99.50
C ARG A 337 -106.57 -25.85 -99.52
N ILE A 338 -107.48 -24.89 -99.68
CA ILE A 338 -107.16 -23.46 -99.61
C ILE A 338 -106.70 -23.07 -98.20
N GLU A 339 -107.37 -23.57 -97.15
CA GLU A 339 -107.00 -23.28 -95.75
C GLU A 339 -105.63 -23.87 -95.37
N VAL A 340 -105.35 -25.11 -95.77
CA VAL A 340 -104.02 -25.73 -95.60
C VAL A 340 -102.94 -24.94 -96.35
N GLN A 341 -103.24 -24.49 -97.57
CA GLN A 341 -102.30 -23.68 -98.34
C GLN A 341 -102.05 -22.31 -97.69
N GLN A 342 -103.09 -21.67 -97.14
CA GLN A 342 -102.95 -20.43 -96.37
C GLN A 342 -102.13 -20.63 -95.09
N SER A 343 -102.46 -21.64 -94.28
CA SER A 343 -101.73 -21.96 -93.05
C SER A 343 -100.25 -22.28 -93.33
N ARG A 344 -99.97 -23.04 -94.40
CA ARG A 344 -98.60 -23.29 -94.87
C ARG A 344 -97.89 -22.02 -95.29
N SER A 345 -98.56 -21.11 -95.99
CA SER A 345 -97.98 -19.81 -96.38
C SER A 345 -97.64 -18.92 -95.18
N HIS A 346 -98.52 -18.89 -94.17
CA HIS A 346 -98.27 -18.20 -92.91
C HIS A 346 -97.11 -18.81 -92.13
N ALA A 347 -97.02 -20.14 -92.05
CA ALA A 347 -95.90 -20.82 -91.41
C ALA A 347 -94.57 -20.51 -92.11
N THR A 348 -94.52 -20.53 -93.46
CA THR A 348 -93.31 -20.17 -94.20
C THR A 348 -92.92 -18.72 -94.01
N HIS A 349 -93.89 -17.79 -93.95
CA HIS A 349 -93.62 -16.38 -93.70
C HIS A 349 -93.04 -16.15 -92.30
N ASN A 350 -93.60 -16.81 -91.28
CA ASN A 350 -93.09 -16.74 -89.91
C ASN A 350 -91.68 -17.35 -89.79
N GLU A 351 -91.42 -18.46 -90.46
CA GLU A 351 -90.10 -19.09 -90.49
C GLU A 351 -89.05 -18.15 -91.12
N GLU A 352 -89.41 -17.46 -92.20
CA GLU A 352 -88.54 -16.48 -92.86
C GLU A 352 -88.28 -15.26 -91.96
N GLN A 353 -89.29 -14.74 -91.25
CA GLN A 353 -89.09 -13.67 -90.27
C GLN A 353 -88.18 -14.08 -89.11
N LEU A 354 -88.35 -15.30 -88.58
CA LEU A 354 -87.50 -15.81 -87.50
C LEU A 354 -86.06 -16.00 -87.97
N ARG A 355 -85.85 -16.49 -89.19
CA ARG A 355 -84.50 -16.61 -89.78
C ARG A 355 -83.83 -15.25 -89.94
N LEU A 356 -84.55 -14.24 -90.41
CA LEU A 356 -84.02 -12.87 -90.49
C LEU A 356 -83.65 -12.33 -89.11
N ARG A 357 -84.47 -12.58 -88.09
CA ARG A 357 -84.19 -12.14 -86.72
C ARG A 357 -83.00 -12.86 -86.08
N ILE A 358 -82.85 -14.16 -86.34
CA ILE A 358 -81.67 -14.92 -85.90
C ILE A 358 -80.41 -14.34 -86.52
N ASN A 359 -80.42 -14.06 -87.83
CA ASN A 359 -79.27 -13.51 -88.54
C ASN A 359 -78.87 -12.11 -88.02
N ASP A 360 -79.86 -11.27 -87.73
CA ASP A 360 -79.66 -9.94 -87.11
C ASP A 360 -79.05 -10.05 -85.69
N LEU A 361 -79.52 -11.01 -84.88
CA LEU A 361 -78.95 -11.29 -83.56
C LEU A 361 -77.54 -11.87 -83.64
N GLU A 362 -77.26 -12.75 -84.60
CA GLU A 362 -75.92 -13.29 -84.83
C GLU A 362 -74.94 -12.19 -85.26
N SER A 363 -75.37 -11.26 -86.12
CA SER A 363 -74.56 -10.10 -86.52
C SER A 363 -74.23 -9.19 -85.34
N THR A 364 -75.22 -8.87 -84.49
CA THR A 364 -75.01 -8.01 -83.32
C THR A 364 -74.12 -8.67 -82.25
N ILE A 365 -74.20 -9.98 -82.07
CA ILE A 365 -73.28 -10.73 -81.19
C ILE A 365 -71.85 -10.63 -81.73
N ALA A 366 -71.64 -10.82 -83.03
CA ALA A 366 -70.31 -10.74 -83.63
C ALA A 366 -69.69 -9.34 -83.50
N GLU A 367 -70.49 -8.27 -83.65
CA GLU A 367 -70.05 -6.90 -83.44
C GLU A 367 -69.63 -6.65 -81.98
N LEU A 368 -70.45 -7.07 -81.02
CA LEU A 368 -70.15 -6.92 -79.58
C LEU A 368 -68.91 -7.71 -79.15
N ASP A 369 -68.71 -8.93 -79.68
CA ASP A 369 -67.50 -9.71 -79.40
C ASP A 369 -66.23 -9.04 -79.94
N SER A 370 -66.33 -8.41 -81.12
CA SER A 370 -65.23 -7.64 -81.70
C SER A 370 -64.90 -6.39 -80.85
N GLU A 371 -65.92 -5.66 -80.36
CA GLU A 371 -65.72 -4.52 -79.47
C GLU A 371 -65.11 -4.94 -78.13
N LEU A 372 -65.57 -6.03 -77.53
CA LEU A 372 -65.03 -6.57 -76.28
C LEU A 372 -63.55 -6.94 -76.41
N LEU A 373 -63.17 -7.56 -77.53
CA LEU A 373 -61.78 -7.89 -77.83
C LEU A 373 -60.91 -6.64 -77.97
N ALA A 374 -61.40 -5.61 -78.66
CA ALA A 374 -60.68 -4.34 -78.80
C ALA A 374 -60.47 -3.64 -77.45
N GLU A 375 -61.49 -3.59 -76.59
CA GLU A 375 -61.39 -3.02 -75.24
C GLU A 375 -60.44 -3.82 -74.33
N ARG A 376 -60.48 -5.16 -74.40
CA ARG A 376 -59.51 -6.00 -73.66
C ARG A 376 -58.08 -5.69 -74.07
N HIS A 377 -57.82 -5.58 -75.37
CA HIS A 377 -56.47 -5.28 -75.87
C HIS A 377 -56.00 -3.87 -75.46
N SER A 378 -56.91 -2.88 -75.50
CA SER A 378 -56.66 -1.52 -75.02
C SER A 378 -56.29 -1.50 -73.53
N LYS A 379 -57.08 -2.18 -72.70
CA LYS A 379 -56.83 -2.30 -71.25
C LYS A 379 -55.48 -2.94 -70.96
N GLU A 380 -55.15 -4.02 -71.65
CA GLU A 380 -53.89 -4.76 -71.47
C GLU A 380 -52.68 -3.90 -71.85
N SER A 381 -52.78 -3.12 -72.94
CA SER A 381 -51.76 -2.14 -73.32
C SER A 381 -51.56 -1.02 -72.28
N ILE A 382 -52.65 -0.50 -71.69
CA ILE A 382 -52.55 0.54 -70.66
C ILE A 382 -51.89 -0.01 -69.39
N ILE A 383 -52.25 -1.22 -68.97
CA ILE A 383 -51.62 -1.88 -67.80
C ILE A 383 -50.11 -2.03 -68.03
N ALA A 384 -49.69 -2.54 -69.19
CA ALA A 384 -48.26 -2.70 -69.51
C ALA A 384 -47.50 -1.36 -69.47
N GLN A 385 -48.11 -0.26 -69.92
CA GLN A 385 -47.49 1.08 -69.85
C GLN A 385 -47.36 1.60 -68.42
N VAL A 386 -48.37 1.37 -67.57
CA VAL A 386 -48.35 1.77 -66.16
C VAL A 386 -47.30 0.98 -65.38
N GLU A 387 -47.20 -0.33 -65.61
CA GLU A 387 -46.18 -1.18 -65.00
C GLU A 387 -44.76 -0.75 -65.40
N ALA A 388 -44.54 -0.45 -66.68
CA ALA A 388 -43.25 0.06 -67.15
C ALA A 388 -42.87 1.42 -66.54
N ALA A 389 -43.85 2.32 -66.38
CA ALA A 389 -43.63 3.62 -65.75
C ALA A 389 -43.34 3.49 -64.25
N ALA A 390 -44.04 2.59 -63.54
CA ALA A 390 -43.80 2.31 -62.13
C ALA A 390 -42.41 1.70 -61.89
N ALA A 391 -42.00 0.73 -62.71
CA ALA A 391 -40.67 0.12 -62.64
C ALA A 391 -39.55 1.15 -62.89
N SER A 392 -39.74 2.07 -63.83
CA SER A 392 -38.80 3.15 -64.11
C SER A 392 -38.68 4.14 -62.92
N ALA A 393 -39.80 4.54 -62.32
CA ALA A 393 -39.81 5.40 -61.14
C ALA A 393 -39.12 4.76 -59.95
N GLU A 394 -39.35 3.46 -59.72
CA GLU A 394 -38.70 2.70 -58.65
C GLU A 394 -37.18 2.54 -58.88
N ALA A 395 -36.73 2.39 -60.12
CA ALA A 395 -35.31 2.35 -60.43
C ALA A 395 -34.61 3.69 -60.12
N VAL A 396 -35.28 4.82 -60.38
CA VAL A 396 -34.75 6.16 -60.09
C VAL A 396 -34.65 6.42 -58.58
N THR A 397 -35.64 6.02 -57.79
CA THR A 397 -35.59 6.20 -56.33
C THR A 397 -34.52 5.31 -55.70
N LYS A 398 -34.40 4.05 -56.13
CA LYS A 398 -33.33 3.15 -55.67
C LYS A 398 -31.93 3.70 -55.98
N LEU A 399 -31.72 4.28 -57.17
CA LEU A 399 -30.45 4.91 -57.52
C LEU A 399 -30.14 6.13 -56.64
N ALA A 400 -31.14 6.95 -56.33
CA ALA A 400 -30.96 8.11 -55.44
C ALA A 400 -30.61 7.67 -54.01
N ASP A 401 -31.31 6.68 -53.47
CA ASP A 401 -31.05 6.13 -52.14
C ASP A 401 -29.65 5.52 -52.05
N GLU A 402 -29.23 4.77 -53.07
CA GLU A 402 -27.89 4.17 -53.11
C GLU A 402 -26.78 5.21 -53.18
N GLU A 403 -26.96 6.30 -53.93
CA GLU A 403 -26.01 7.42 -53.94
C GLU A 403 -25.93 8.12 -52.58
N THR A 404 -27.04 8.26 -51.84
CA THR A 404 -27.00 8.81 -50.48
C THR A 404 -26.28 7.88 -49.49
N ARG A 405 -26.50 6.57 -49.58
CA ARG A 405 -25.77 5.57 -48.77
C ARG A 405 -24.27 5.60 -49.08
N ARG A 406 -23.90 5.67 -50.36
CA ARG A 406 -22.50 5.77 -50.80
C ARG A 406 -21.82 7.00 -50.21
N ARG A 407 -22.47 8.18 -50.22
CA ARG A 407 -21.94 9.40 -49.59
C ARG A 407 -21.75 9.25 -48.08
N SER A 408 -22.74 8.68 -47.39
CA SER A 408 -22.62 8.44 -45.95
C SER A 408 -21.50 7.46 -45.60
N ALA A 409 -21.31 6.41 -46.41
CA ALA A 409 -20.22 5.45 -46.25
C ALA A 409 -18.85 6.12 -46.46
N GLU A 410 -18.71 6.97 -47.47
CA GLU A 410 -17.48 7.72 -47.73
C GLU A 410 -17.14 8.65 -46.55
N GLU A 411 -18.12 9.38 -46.01
CA GLU A 411 -17.90 10.23 -44.82
C GLU A 411 -17.46 9.44 -43.59
N LYS A 412 -18.04 8.25 -43.38
CA LYS A 412 -17.65 7.35 -42.29
C LYS A 412 -16.23 6.83 -42.50
N PHE A 413 -15.87 6.46 -43.72
CA PHE A 413 -14.51 6.00 -44.07
C PHE A 413 -13.47 7.10 -43.81
N VAL A 414 -13.74 8.34 -44.22
CA VAL A 414 -12.86 9.48 -43.95
C VAL A 414 -12.69 9.71 -42.45
N LYS A 415 -13.78 9.73 -41.67
CA LYS A 415 -13.71 9.88 -40.20
C LYS A 415 -12.90 8.75 -39.55
N MET A 416 -13.10 7.52 -40.00
CA MET A 416 -12.37 6.36 -39.48
C MET A 416 -10.88 6.46 -39.81
N LYS A 417 -10.53 6.86 -41.03
CA LYS A 417 -9.14 7.13 -41.44
C LYS A 417 -8.49 8.20 -40.56
N ASP A 418 -9.20 9.26 -40.21
CA ASP A 418 -8.69 10.31 -39.31
C ASP A 418 -8.46 9.76 -37.89
N VAL A 419 -9.34 8.89 -37.37
CA VAL A 419 -9.16 8.24 -36.06
C VAL A 419 -7.95 7.31 -36.09
N TYR A 420 -7.81 6.47 -37.12
CA TYR A 420 -6.64 5.61 -37.28
C TYR A 420 -5.34 6.42 -37.37
N GLN A 421 -5.35 7.53 -38.10
CA GLN A 421 -4.19 8.42 -38.21
C GLN A 421 -3.83 9.01 -36.84
N LYS A 422 -4.81 9.51 -36.07
CA LYS A 422 -4.59 10.02 -34.70
C LYS A 422 -4.02 8.94 -33.78
N LEU A 423 -4.58 7.73 -33.80
CA LEU A 423 -4.12 6.63 -32.96
C LEU A 423 -2.70 6.20 -33.32
N ARG A 424 -2.37 6.18 -34.61
CA ARG A 424 -1.01 5.92 -35.10
C ARG A 424 -0.03 7.00 -34.63
N ASP A 425 -0.41 8.26 -34.71
CA ASP A 425 0.43 9.38 -34.27
C ASP A 425 0.64 9.35 -32.74
N GLU A 426 -0.41 9.02 -31.98
CA GLU A 426 -0.32 8.81 -30.53
C GLU A 426 0.60 7.64 -30.18
N HIS A 427 0.49 6.51 -30.88
CA HIS A 427 1.38 5.36 -30.71
C HIS A 427 2.85 5.73 -30.99
N ILE A 428 3.12 6.46 -32.07
CA ILE A 428 4.46 6.97 -32.39
C ILE A 428 4.98 7.88 -31.28
N ASN A 429 4.14 8.78 -30.75
CA ASN A 429 4.52 9.67 -29.66
C ASN A 429 4.81 8.92 -28.37
N LEU A 430 4.01 7.90 -28.03
CA LEU A 430 4.26 7.03 -26.88
C LEU A 430 5.57 6.25 -27.00
N ILE A 431 5.90 5.73 -28.19
CA ILE A 431 7.18 5.06 -28.43
C ILE A 431 8.35 6.03 -28.21
N ARG A 432 8.25 7.24 -28.75
CA ARG A 432 9.28 8.28 -28.55
C ARG A 432 9.39 8.67 -27.08
N GLY A 433 8.27 8.84 -26.38
CA GLY A 433 8.23 9.14 -24.95
C GLY A 433 8.86 8.02 -24.11
N LYS A 434 8.58 6.76 -24.45
CA LYS A 434 9.23 5.59 -23.83
C LYS A 434 10.74 5.60 -24.05
N ALA A 435 11.19 5.86 -25.27
CA ALA A 435 12.62 5.94 -25.58
C ALA A 435 13.35 7.05 -24.79
N GLU A 436 12.71 8.21 -24.60
CA GLU A 436 13.26 9.29 -23.78
C GLU A 436 13.27 8.93 -22.28
N LEU A 437 12.21 8.31 -21.77
CA LEU A 437 12.18 7.81 -20.39
C LEU A 437 13.26 6.75 -20.15
N ASP A 438 13.46 5.81 -21.07
CA ASP A 438 14.51 4.80 -20.98
C ASP A 438 15.92 5.45 -20.95
N LYS A 439 16.12 6.53 -21.72
CA LYS A 439 17.35 7.32 -21.69
C LYS A 439 17.55 8.03 -20.35
N GLN A 440 16.52 8.70 -19.83
CA GLN A 440 16.57 9.36 -18.51
C GLN A 440 16.86 8.34 -17.40
N LEU A 441 16.22 7.18 -17.46
CA LEU A 441 16.43 6.09 -16.51
C LEU A 441 17.86 5.52 -16.58
N SER A 442 18.49 5.48 -17.76
CA SER A 442 19.90 5.13 -17.89
C SER A 442 20.81 6.17 -17.20
N VAL A 443 20.55 7.47 -17.41
CA VAL A 443 21.33 8.55 -16.78
C VAL A 443 21.19 8.52 -15.26
N GLU A 444 19.98 8.35 -14.74
CA GLU A 444 19.72 8.22 -13.31
C GLU A 444 20.39 6.98 -12.71
N ARG A 445 20.41 5.85 -13.43
CA ARG A 445 21.15 4.64 -13.00
C ARG A 445 22.64 4.91 -12.90
N GLU A 446 23.23 5.58 -13.88
CA GLU A 446 24.65 5.96 -13.85
C GLU A 446 24.95 6.88 -12.65
N ALA A 447 24.14 7.93 -12.45
CA ALA A 447 24.25 8.83 -11.30
C ALA A 447 24.09 8.11 -9.94
N HIS A 448 23.18 7.14 -9.87
CA HIS A 448 23.01 6.31 -8.68
C HIS A 448 24.25 5.45 -8.41
N THR A 449 24.80 4.79 -9.45
CA THR A 449 26.02 3.99 -9.29
C THR A 449 27.24 4.83 -8.90
N SER A 450 27.41 6.04 -9.42
CA SER A 450 28.49 6.94 -9.02
C SER A 450 28.32 7.42 -7.57
N THR A 451 27.10 7.74 -7.17
CA THR A 451 26.77 8.13 -5.78
C THR A 451 27.04 6.97 -4.83
N GLN A 452 26.65 5.75 -5.20
CA GLN A 452 26.89 4.55 -4.39
C GLN A 452 28.39 4.25 -4.24
N ARG A 453 29.18 4.46 -5.30
CA ARG A 453 30.65 4.34 -5.25
C ARG A 453 31.25 5.37 -4.30
N SER A 454 30.89 6.65 -4.45
CA SER A 454 31.34 7.73 -3.56
C SER A 454 30.96 7.47 -2.09
N ARG A 455 29.74 6.97 -1.83
CA ARG A 455 29.31 6.58 -0.48
C ARG A 455 30.15 5.42 0.08
N GLY A 456 30.49 4.44 -0.76
CA GLY A 456 31.38 3.34 -0.39
C GLY A 456 32.79 3.81 -0.04
N GLU A 457 33.35 4.71 -0.84
CA GLU A 457 34.65 5.33 -0.60
C GLU A 457 34.65 6.15 0.71
N LEU A 458 33.60 6.94 0.94
CA LEU A 458 33.45 7.71 2.18
C LEU A 458 33.30 6.80 3.41
N ALA A 459 32.54 5.72 3.30
CA ALA A 459 32.41 4.73 4.36
C ALA A 459 33.74 4.04 4.67
N ALA A 460 34.53 3.70 3.64
CA ALA A 460 35.87 3.15 3.82
C ALA A 460 36.82 4.15 4.48
N ALA A 461 36.77 5.44 4.09
CA ALA A 461 37.54 6.50 4.71
C ALA A 461 37.15 6.71 6.18
N LEU A 462 35.86 6.69 6.51
CA LEU A 462 35.36 6.76 7.88
C LEU A 462 35.84 5.58 8.73
N ASN A 463 35.77 4.35 8.20
CA ASN A 463 36.29 3.18 8.91
C ASN A 463 37.81 3.29 9.16
N LYS A 464 38.56 3.79 8.18
CA LYS A 464 40.00 4.03 8.35
C LYS A 464 40.27 5.09 9.41
N LEU A 465 39.52 6.19 9.41
CA LEU A 465 39.65 7.25 10.41
C LEU A 465 39.26 6.75 11.82
N GLN A 466 38.20 5.96 11.94
CA GLN A 466 37.81 5.32 13.20
C GLN A 466 38.90 4.37 13.71
N SER A 467 39.50 3.56 12.83
CA SER A 467 40.64 2.71 13.20
C SER A 467 41.85 3.53 13.65
N GLN A 468 42.14 4.65 12.98
CA GLN A 468 43.22 5.55 13.37
C GLN A 468 42.95 6.19 14.73
N VAL A 469 41.75 6.72 14.96
CA VAL A 469 41.35 7.29 16.25
C VAL A 469 41.41 6.24 17.36
N ALA A 470 40.98 5.01 17.11
CA ALA A 470 41.08 3.92 18.07
C ALA A 470 42.55 3.59 18.40
N GLN A 471 43.42 3.55 17.39
CA GLN A 471 44.86 3.34 17.56
C GLN A 471 45.51 4.49 18.35
N ASP A 472 45.22 5.75 17.97
CA ASP A 472 45.73 6.96 18.63
C ASP A 472 45.29 7.03 20.10
N THR A 473 44.01 6.71 20.36
CA THR A 473 43.46 6.63 21.72
C THR A 473 44.17 5.54 22.53
N GLN A 474 44.46 4.39 21.93
CA GLN A 474 45.18 3.31 22.60
C GLN A 474 46.65 3.69 22.87
N THR A 475 47.33 4.35 21.93
CA THR A 475 48.69 4.86 22.16
C THR A 475 48.72 5.93 23.24
N HIS A 476 47.75 6.85 23.25
CA HIS A 476 47.63 7.86 24.32
C HIS A 476 47.36 7.22 25.68
N ARG A 477 46.50 6.19 25.76
CA ARG A 477 46.30 5.42 27.00
C ARG A 477 47.59 4.75 27.46
N ASN A 478 48.31 4.09 26.57
CA ASN A 478 49.58 3.44 26.91
C ASN A 478 50.61 4.48 27.39
N GLN A 479 50.75 5.62 26.70
CA GLN A 479 51.63 6.72 27.13
C GLN A 479 51.23 7.29 28.50
N SER A 480 49.93 7.47 28.75
CA SER A 480 49.41 7.93 30.05
C SER A 480 49.72 6.92 31.16
N GLN A 481 49.55 5.63 30.91
CA GLN A 481 49.91 4.57 31.89
C GLN A 481 51.41 4.54 32.16
N MET A 482 52.25 4.70 31.14
CA MET A 482 53.70 4.79 31.31
C MET A 482 54.10 6.02 32.12
N ALA A 483 53.48 7.18 31.85
CA ALA A 483 53.70 8.40 32.62
C ALA A 483 53.21 8.28 34.07
N GLU A 484 52.08 7.60 34.31
CA GLU A 484 51.60 7.29 35.67
C GLU A 484 52.57 6.37 36.43
N GLN A 485 53.13 5.35 35.76
CA GLN A 485 54.16 4.50 36.35
C GLN A 485 55.46 5.28 36.64
N GLU A 486 55.88 6.16 35.73
CA GLU A 486 57.05 7.02 35.95
C GLU A 486 56.82 7.96 37.13
N VAL A 487 55.64 8.58 37.24
CA VAL A 487 55.25 9.40 38.39
C VAL A 487 55.25 8.58 39.68
N GLN A 488 54.75 7.34 39.67
CA GLN A 488 54.80 6.45 40.83
C GLN A 488 56.24 6.13 41.26
N LEU A 489 57.11 5.76 40.31
CA LEU A 489 58.53 5.48 40.57
C LEU A 489 59.27 6.72 41.10
N LEU A 490 59.02 7.89 40.52
CA LEU A 490 59.57 9.15 41.04
C LEU A 490 59.06 9.45 42.44
N ASN A 491 57.79 9.20 42.73
CA ASN A 491 57.21 9.42 44.06
C ASN A 491 57.80 8.45 45.10
N GLU A 492 58.02 7.18 44.74
CA GLU A 492 58.76 6.22 45.56
C GLU A 492 60.21 6.67 45.80
N GLY A 493 60.87 7.20 44.76
CA GLY A 493 62.20 7.80 44.88
C GLY A 493 62.24 9.00 45.81
N ILE A 494 61.27 9.91 45.71
CA ILE A 494 61.12 11.07 46.61
C ILE A 494 60.89 10.59 48.04
N LEU A 495 60.07 9.56 48.27
CA LEU A 495 59.85 8.97 49.60
C LEU A 495 61.13 8.35 50.18
N ALA A 496 61.92 7.64 49.37
CA ALA A 496 63.20 7.10 49.78
C ALA A 496 64.20 8.21 50.17
N VAL A 497 64.32 9.25 49.34
CA VAL A 497 65.20 10.40 49.60
C VAL A 497 64.72 11.19 50.82
N THR A 498 63.41 11.35 51.02
CA THR A 498 62.88 12.04 52.22
C THR A 498 63.14 11.24 53.49
N ALA A 499 63.03 9.90 53.45
CA ALA A 499 63.38 9.03 54.57
C ALA A 499 64.90 9.04 54.86
N GLU A 500 65.74 9.09 53.82
CA GLU A 500 67.19 9.21 53.97
C GLU A 500 67.58 10.57 54.57
N ARG A 501 66.97 11.67 54.10
CA ARG A 501 67.09 12.99 54.71
C ARG A 501 66.67 12.96 56.19
N ASP A 502 65.55 12.32 56.55
CA ASP A 502 65.10 12.25 57.95
C ASP A 502 66.07 11.44 58.83
N ARG A 503 66.66 10.37 58.28
CA ARG A 503 67.75 9.62 58.93
C ARG A 503 69.00 10.49 59.14
N MET A 504 69.39 11.27 58.13
CA MET A 504 70.52 12.20 58.23
C MET A 504 70.25 13.31 59.25
N ILE A 505 69.03 13.85 59.31
CA ILE A 505 68.61 14.80 60.36
C ILE A 505 68.76 14.16 61.75
N GLY A 506 68.36 12.89 61.90
CA GLY A 506 68.58 12.14 63.14
C GLY A 506 70.05 11.99 63.52
N GLN A 507 70.94 11.73 62.55
CA GLN A 507 72.38 11.66 62.77
C GLN A 507 72.98 13.03 63.15
N VAL A 508 72.56 14.11 62.49
CA VAL A 508 72.98 15.48 62.84
C VAL A 508 72.58 15.82 64.27
N LYS A 509 71.35 15.46 64.69
CA LYS A 509 70.89 15.67 66.05
C LYS A 509 71.71 14.87 67.08
N HIS A 510 71.99 13.60 66.80
CA HIS A 510 72.85 12.78 67.66
C HIS A 510 74.27 13.33 67.78
N LEU A 511 74.84 13.85 66.68
CA LEU A 511 76.14 14.50 66.69
C LEU A 511 76.11 15.81 67.49
N GLN A 512 75.05 16.62 67.38
CA GLN A 512 74.87 17.82 68.20
C GLN A 512 74.79 17.49 69.70
N ASP A 513 74.04 16.46 70.08
CA ASP A 513 73.95 16.01 71.47
C ASP A 513 75.31 15.52 71.99
N SER A 514 76.07 14.80 71.14
CA SER A 514 77.43 14.35 71.46
C SER A 514 78.42 15.51 71.62
N VAL A 515 78.35 16.52 70.75
CA VAL A 515 79.18 17.73 70.86
C VAL A 515 78.84 18.50 72.14
N SER A 516 77.56 18.63 72.48
CA SER A 516 77.11 19.26 73.72
C SER A 516 77.63 18.53 74.97
N GLN A 517 77.59 17.19 74.98
CA GLN A 517 78.17 16.39 76.06
C GLN A 517 79.69 16.56 76.18
N LEU A 518 80.42 16.56 75.06
CA LEU A 518 81.86 16.77 75.05
C LEU A 518 82.24 18.16 75.58
N ASN A 519 81.46 19.19 75.22
CA ASN A 519 81.69 20.56 75.66
C ASN A 519 81.53 20.70 77.19
N ASN A 520 80.50 20.08 77.77
CA ASN A 520 80.31 20.04 79.22
C ASN A 520 81.46 19.29 79.94
N GLN A 521 81.99 18.22 79.34
CA GLN A 521 83.15 17.50 79.90
C GLN A 521 84.42 18.37 79.88
N MET A 522 84.68 19.06 78.78
CA MET A 522 85.79 20.01 78.63
C MET A 522 85.73 21.12 79.69
N GLU A 523 84.56 21.71 79.91
CA GLU A 523 84.38 22.79 80.88
C GLU A 523 84.60 22.31 82.32
N THR A 524 84.16 21.09 82.64
CA THR A 524 84.40 20.46 83.94
C THR A 524 85.90 20.21 84.18
N GLN A 525 86.65 19.78 83.15
CA GLN A 525 88.09 19.57 83.24
C GLN A 525 88.87 20.88 83.40
N ALA A 526 88.44 21.95 82.71
CA ALA A 526 89.05 23.28 82.85
C ALA A 526 88.90 23.82 84.29
N GLN A 527 87.72 23.65 84.90
CA GLN A 527 87.48 24.06 86.29
C GLN A 527 88.36 23.30 87.30
N GLN A 528 88.59 22.00 87.07
CA GLN A 528 89.47 21.17 87.90
C GLN A 528 90.95 21.56 87.78
N ALA A 529 91.41 21.90 86.58
CA ALA A 529 92.79 22.36 86.37
C ALA A 529 93.06 23.71 87.05
N ALA A 530 92.11 24.64 86.98
CA ALA A 530 92.24 25.95 87.63
C ALA A 530 92.34 25.85 89.16
N SER A 531 91.55 24.95 89.78
CA SER A 531 91.57 24.75 91.23
C SER A 531 92.86 24.09 91.72
N GLN A 532 93.47 23.18 90.95
CA GLN A 532 94.77 22.60 91.29
C GLN A 532 95.91 23.63 91.26
N LEU A 533 95.88 24.56 90.31
CA LEU A 533 96.91 25.61 90.16
C LEU A 533 96.89 26.59 91.33
N MET A 534 95.70 26.91 91.86
CA MET A 534 95.54 27.80 93.03
C MET A 534 96.16 27.22 94.31
N VAL A 535 96.07 25.90 94.52
CA VAL A 535 96.65 25.22 95.70
C VAL A 535 98.18 25.29 95.68
N VAL A 536 98.79 25.02 94.52
CA VAL A 536 100.26 25.04 94.37
C VAL A 536 100.83 26.43 94.60
N GLN A 537 100.14 27.48 94.16
CA GLN A 537 100.59 28.86 94.38
C GLN A 537 100.61 29.22 95.87
N TYR A 538 99.56 28.85 96.62
CA TYR A 538 99.48 29.12 98.06
C TYR A 538 100.58 28.42 98.87
N GLU A 539 100.90 27.16 98.55
CA GLU A 539 101.98 26.43 99.23
C GLU A 539 103.35 27.08 98.99
N TRP A 540 103.58 27.61 97.79
CA TRP A 540 104.84 28.22 97.41
C TRP A 540 105.08 29.56 98.12
N GLU A 541 104.06 30.41 98.20
CA GLU A 541 104.10 31.69 98.93
C GLU A 541 104.40 31.48 100.42
N GLY A 542 103.78 30.48 101.06
CA GLY A 542 104.02 30.14 102.47
C GLY A 542 105.45 29.63 102.75
N GLY A 543 106.06 28.91 101.82
CA GLY A 543 107.43 28.40 101.95
C GLY A 543 108.50 29.51 101.91
N ILE A 544 108.30 30.51 101.05
CA ILE A 544 109.20 31.68 100.95
C ILE A 544 109.20 32.46 102.26
N HIS A 545 108.01 32.71 102.84
CA HIS A 545 107.89 33.51 104.06
C HIS A 545 108.64 32.89 105.25
N LYS A 546 108.49 31.57 105.46
CA LYS A 546 109.23 30.83 106.50
C LYS A 546 110.75 30.91 106.34
N SER A 547 111.23 30.97 105.10
CA SER A 547 112.68 31.06 104.82
C SER A 547 113.26 32.43 105.18
N VAL A 548 112.48 33.50 104.95
CA VAL A 548 112.85 34.86 105.36
C VAL A 548 112.84 34.99 106.89
N GLU A 549 111.80 34.47 107.54
CA GLU A 549 111.69 34.45 109.01
C GLU A 549 112.88 33.73 109.67
N GLY A 550 113.26 32.56 109.17
CA GLY A 550 114.44 31.83 109.66
C GLY A 550 115.76 32.58 109.49
N ALA A 551 115.90 33.42 108.46
CA ALA A 551 117.09 34.25 108.28
C ALA A 551 117.15 35.39 109.32
N VAL A 552 116.01 35.98 109.66
CA VAL A 552 115.89 36.98 110.74
C VAL A 552 116.29 36.37 112.08
N ASP A 553 115.73 35.21 112.43
CA ASP A 553 116.04 34.52 113.70
C ASP A 553 117.53 34.19 113.80
N GLY A 554 118.11 33.62 112.73
CA GLY A 554 119.55 33.33 112.68
C GLY A 554 120.41 34.58 112.82
N GLY A 555 120.02 35.67 112.17
CA GLY A 555 120.67 36.97 112.28
C GLY A 555 120.60 37.56 113.69
N LEU A 556 119.47 37.41 114.38
CA LEU A 556 119.27 37.89 115.75
C LEU A 556 120.19 37.16 116.72
N ILE A 557 120.27 35.83 116.63
CA ILE A 557 121.15 35.00 117.48
C ILE A 557 122.61 35.45 117.38
N VAL A 558 123.10 35.68 116.16
CA VAL A 558 124.49 36.10 115.90
C VAL A 558 124.79 37.43 116.59
N VAL A 559 123.88 38.41 116.49
CA VAL A 559 124.05 39.73 117.10
C VAL A 559 123.90 39.69 118.62
N THR A 560 122.91 38.97 119.16
CA THR A 560 122.69 38.85 120.61
C THR A 560 123.87 38.16 121.30
N HIS A 561 124.47 37.13 120.69
CA HIS A 561 125.66 36.48 121.25
C HIS A 561 126.84 37.45 121.37
N ALA A 562 127.08 38.28 120.35
CA ALA A 562 128.12 39.31 120.39
C ALA A 562 127.84 40.40 121.43
N LEU A 563 126.57 40.82 121.59
CA LEU A 563 126.16 41.83 122.58
C LEU A 563 126.34 41.37 124.03
N SER A 564 126.17 40.08 124.34
CA SER A 564 126.31 39.54 125.71
C SER A 564 127.71 39.69 126.31
N HIS A 565 128.71 40.08 125.51
CA HIS A 565 130.10 40.24 125.91
C HIS A 565 130.54 41.70 126.13
N PHE A 566 129.63 42.68 126.05
CA PHE A 566 129.94 44.11 126.02
C PHE A 566 129.29 44.88 127.18
N ASP A 567 130.09 45.60 127.96
CA ASP A 567 129.66 46.61 128.95
C ASP A 567 130.25 47.97 128.54
N LEU A 568 129.37 48.91 128.20
CA LEU A 568 129.58 50.32 127.84
C LEU A 568 130.05 50.72 126.42
N ASN A 569 129.42 51.84 126.02
CA ASN A 569 129.30 52.49 124.71
C ASN A 569 130.57 52.64 123.87
N ALA A 570 130.56 52.06 122.68
CA ALA A 570 131.54 52.28 121.62
C ALA A 570 130.86 52.90 120.37
N HIS A 571 131.53 53.87 119.74
CA HIS A 571 131.10 54.50 118.48
C HIS A 571 131.47 53.63 117.28
N ALA A 572 130.53 53.47 116.33
CA ALA A 572 130.71 52.69 115.11
C ALA A 572 131.11 53.56 113.90
N GLU A 573 132.21 53.19 113.23
CA GLU A 573 132.66 53.76 111.95
C GLU A 573 132.08 52.99 110.75
N THR A 574 131.65 53.77 109.75
CA THR A 574 131.33 53.54 108.32
C THR A 574 130.90 52.14 107.80
N LEU A 575 131.55 51.01 108.10
CA LEU A 575 131.21 49.71 107.48
C LEU A 575 129.87 49.10 107.91
N VAL A 576 129.40 49.39 109.14
CA VAL A 576 128.11 48.86 109.64
C VAL A 576 126.92 49.56 108.98
N MET A 577 127.05 50.85 108.65
CA MET A 577 125.97 51.63 108.04
C MET A 577 125.63 51.17 106.61
N ASP A 578 126.63 50.76 105.83
CA ASP A 578 126.44 50.24 104.48
C ASP A 578 125.67 48.91 104.48
N ALA A 579 125.93 48.04 105.47
CA ALA A 579 125.20 46.78 105.60
C ALA A 579 123.74 46.97 106.02
N VAL A 580 123.46 47.95 106.88
CA VAL A 580 122.09 48.27 107.33
C VAL A 580 121.28 48.96 106.21
N THR A 581 121.89 49.83 105.43
CA THR A 581 121.22 50.43 104.26
C THR A 581 120.92 49.39 103.18
N ASN A 582 121.82 48.44 102.93
CA ASN A 582 121.55 47.33 102.02
C ASN A 582 120.39 46.44 102.51
N LEU A 583 120.35 46.13 103.81
CA LEU A 583 119.23 45.43 104.45
C LEU A 583 117.89 46.15 104.21
N TRP A 584 117.85 47.47 104.40
CA TRP A 584 116.64 48.26 104.16
C TRP A 584 116.17 48.18 102.70
N SER A 585 117.06 48.39 101.73
CA SER A 585 116.71 48.34 100.31
C SER A 585 116.23 46.96 99.85
N SER A 586 116.80 45.89 100.43
CA SER A 586 116.40 44.51 100.15
C SER A 586 115.03 44.18 100.76
N TYR A 587 114.68 44.79 101.89
CA TYR A 587 113.37 44.65 102.52
C TYR A 587 112.26 45.35 101.71
N GLU A 588 112.48 46.59 101.25
CA GLU A 588 111.50 47.28 100.39
C GLU A 588 111.21 46.50 99.10
N SER A 589 112.25 45.90 98.50
CA SER A 589 112.10 45.05 97.31
C SER A 589 111.26 43.80 97.59
N TYR A 590 111.40 43.18 98.76
CA TYR A 590 110.63 42.02 99.18
C TYR A 590 109.16 42.34 99.44
N VAL A 591 108.87 43.48 100.07
CA VAL A 591 107.49 43.96 100.27
C VAL A 591 106.80 44.19 98.93
N GLY A 592 107.52 44.70 97.91
CA GLY A 592 106.98 44.89 96.57
C GLY A 592 106.87 43.60 95.73
N SER A 593 107.70 42.60 95.99
CA SER A 593 107.65 41.30 95.31
C SER A 593 108.33 40.21 96.12
N PHE A 594 107.55 39.22 96.57
CA PHE A 594 108.05 38.11 97.39
C PHE A 594 109.12 37.26 96.69
N HIS A 595 109.18 37.30 95.34
CA HIS A 595 110.24 36.66 94.55
C HIS A 595 111.66 37.17 94.89
N THR A 596 111.79 38.36 95.49
CA THR A 596 113.08 38.94 95.89
C THR A 596 113.55 38.50 97.28
N ALA A 597 112.82 37.59 97.95
CA ALA A 597 113.18 37.01 99.25
C ALA A 597 114.63 36.52 99.38
N PRO A 598 115.26 35.88 98.36
CA PRO A 598 116.66 35.45 98.48
C PRO A 598 117.63 36.62 98.73
N ASN A 599 117.35 37.80 98.16
CA ASN A 599 118.17 38.99 98.35
C ASN A 599 118.03 39.52 99.78
N LEU A 600 116.81 39.52 100.32
CA LEU A 600 116.54 39.89 101.70
C LEU A 600 117.24 38.95 102.70
N ILE A 601 117.12 37.63 102.51
CA ILE A 601 117.80 36.63 103.35
C ILE A 601 119.31 36.86 103.38
N PHE A 602 119.90 37.11 102.21
CA PHE A 602 121.33 37.40 102.08
C PHE A 602 121.73 38.69 102.81
N ALA A 603 120.94 39.75 102.67
CA ALA A 603 121.20 41.04 103.32
C ALA A 603 121.10 40.94 104.85
N ILE A 604 120.10 40.23 105.39
CA ILE A 604 119.93 39.97 106.83
C ILE A 604 121.19 39.29 107.38
N THR A 605 121.58 38.18 106.78
CA THR A 605 122.73 37.37 107.22
C THR A 605 124.01 38.21 107.23
N THR A 606 124.20 39.00 106.19
CA THR A 606 125.38 39.86 106.00
C THR A 606 125.44 40.96 107.06
N ALA A 607 124.33 41.68 107.28
CA ALA A 607 124.25 42.75 108.28
C ALA A 607 124.52 42.23 109.69
N SER A 608 123.91 41.11 110.08
CA SER A 608 124.12 40.49 111.39
C SER A 608 125.58 40.13 111.65
N HIS A 609 126.28 39.60 110.64
CA HIS A 609 127.67 39.19 110.76
C HIS A 609 128.62 40.40 110.92
N TYR A 610 128.38 41.47 110.16
CA TYR A 610 129.16 42.71 110.29
C TYR A 610 128.96 43.38 111.65
N ILE A 611 127.72 43.46 112.13
CA ILE A 611 127.40 44.00 113.46
C ILE A 611 128.11 43.19 114.55
N ALA A 612 128.02 41.86 114.52
CA ALA A 612 128.67 40.99 115.50
C ALA A 612 130.20 41.11 115.48
N SER A 613 130.80 41.18 114.29
CA SER A 613 132.26 41.34 114.12
C SER A 613 132.73 42.67 114.70
N PHE A 614 132.01 43.77 114.43
CA PHE A 614 132.30 45.08 114.98
C PHE A 614 132.30 45.08 116.51
N LEU A 615 131.26 44.50 117.12
CA LEU A 615 131.16 44.37 118.58
C LEU A 615 132.34 43.57 119.17
N LEU A 616 132.82 42.52 118.50
CA LEU A 616 133.98 41.77 118.99
C LEU A 616 135.30 42.57 118.91
N TYR A 617 135.53 43.29 117.81
CA TYR A 617 136.75 44.09 117.63
C TYR A 617 136.82 45.28 118.59
N ALA A 618 135.69 45.94 118.86
CA ALA A 618 135.64 47.06 119.80
C ALA A 618 136.08 46.65 121.23
N LYS A 619 135.82 45.40 121.64
CA LYS A 619 136.24 44.86 122.95
C LYS A 619 137.75 44.62 123.03
N ALA A 620 138.34 44.08 121.97
CA ALA A 620 139.77 43.79 121.93
C ALA A 620 140.62 45.06 122.10
N SER A 621 140.13 46.19 121.58
CA SER A 621 140.80 47.49 121.63
C SER A 621 140.76 48.17 123.00
N SER A 622 139.78 47.89 123.87
CA SER A 622 139.64 48.57 125.17
C SER A 622 140.66 48.11 126.23
N HIS A 623 141.24 46.91 126.10
CA HIS A 623 142.15 46.33 127.10
C HIS A 623 143.63 46.77 126.96
N ALA A 624 144.00 47.58 125.96
CA ALA A 624 145.40 47.75 125.56
C ALA A 624 146.03 49.16 125.77
N SER A 625 145.33 50.16 126.32
CA SER A 625 145.84 51.54 126.31
C SER A 625 146.35 52.04 127.69
N PRO A 626 147.64 52.46 127.82
CA PRO A 626 148.20 52.99 129.05
C PRO A 626 148.20 54.54 129.06
N ASN A 627 147.06 55.17 129.33
CA ASN A 627 146.98 56.51 129.94
C ASN A 627 145.52 56.88 130.23
N ILE A 628 145.10 56.83 131.50
CA ILE A 628 143.70 56.93 131.92
C ILE A 628 143.33 58.29 132.57
N GLU A 629 144.22 59.28 132.66
CA GLU A 629 143.94 60.51 133.43
C GLU A 629 144.13 61.85 132.70
N TYR A 630 143.95 61.90 131.38
CA TYR A 630 143.77 63.18 130.70
C TYR A 630 142.63 63.16 129.70
N ALA A 631 141.51 63.70 130.18
CA ALA A 631 140.62 64.60 129.46
C ALA A 631 139.71 63.94 128.39
N GLU A 632 138.44 63.61 128.65
CA GLU A 632 137.51 64.03 129.72
C GLU A 632 137.39 65.55 129.94
N LYS A 633 137.99 66.38 129.07
CA LYS A 633 138.02 67.84 129.24
C LYS A 633 138.08 68.56 127.90
N THR A 634 137.03 68.43 127.09
CA THR A 634 136.48 69.47 126.18
C THR A 634 135.31 68.83 125.42
N TYR A 635 134.08 68.82 125.97
CA TYR A 635 133.04 69.86 125.81
C TYR A 635 132.72 70.24 124.36
N PRO A 636 131.48 70.71 124.04
CA PRO A 636 130.16 70.58 124.69
C PRO A 636 129.13 69.88 123.73
N SER A 637 128.19 69.04 124.18
CA SER A 637 126.90 69.27 124.88
C SER A 637 125.82 70.03 124.09
N GLU A 638 124.91 69.24 123.48
CA GLU A 638 123.45 69.40 123.22
C GLU A 638 123.12 68.34 122.12
N ILE A 639 122.67 67.10 122.38
CA ILE A 639 121.40 66.59 122.96
C ILE A 639 120.18 67.31 122.35
N PRO A 640 119.34 66.57 121.58
CA PRO A 640 118.20 65.82 122.15
C PRO A 640 118.37 64.31 121.91
N ASP A 641 118.39 63.43 122.92
CA ASP A 641 117.25 62.99 123.73
C ASP A 641 115.96 62.87 122.94
N THR A 642 115.69 61.69 122.38
CA THR A 642 114.55 60.84 122.79
C THR A 642 114.72 59.45 122.18
N ILE A 643 115.05 58.52 123.06
CA ILE A 643 114.93 57.06 122.96
C ILE A 643 113.43 56.71 122.92
N TYR A 644 112.98 55.78 122.08
CA TYR A 644 112.19 54.61 122.50
C TYR A 644 111.89 53.66 121.33
N PHE A 645 112.10 52.37 121.63
CA PHE A 645 111.67 51.19 120.89
C PHE A 645 110.17 51.19 120.58
N GLN A 646 109.78 50.82 119.36
CA GLN A 646 108.62 49.96 119.11
C GLN A 646 108.71 49.38 117.68
N VAL A 647 109.32 48.20 117.57
CA VAL A 647 109.09 47.28 116.45
C VAL A 647 107.76 46.61 116.78
N GLU A 648 106.67 47.28 116.42
CA GLU A 648 105.33 46.75 116.64
C GLU A 648 104.98 45.77 115.52
N LEU A 649 104.65 44.56 115.96
CA LEU A 649 104.10 43.46 115.19
C LEU A 649 102.78 43.88 114.51
N GLU A 650 102.86 44.48 113.33
CA GLU A 650 101.71 44.59 112.40
C GLU A 650 101.81 43.58 111.23
N VAL A 651 102.61 42.52 111.38
CA VAL A 651 102.72 41.39 110.42
C VAL A 651 101.47 40.46 110.46
N PHE A 652 100.48 40.74 111.32
CA PHE A 652 99.23 39.96 111.38
C PHE A 652 97.99 40.87 111.35
N ASN A 653 97.75 41.57 110.24
CA ASN A 653 96.39 41.96 109.86
C ASN A 653 96.29 42.43 108.39
N ILE A 654 96.47 41.49 107.45
CA ILE A 654 95.88 41.68 106.12
C ILE A 654 94.38 41.39 106.27
N ASN A 655 93.61 42.46 106.22
CA ASN A 655 92.16 42.45 106.29
C ASN A 655 91.61 41.63 105.10
N PHE A 656 90.87 40.57 105.38
CA PHE A 656 90.31 39.62 104.39
C PHE A 656 89.36 40.31 103.37
N SER A 657 89.01 41.58 103.61
CA SER A 657 88.18 42.38 102.72
C SER A 657 88.91 42.89 101.47
N ASP A 658 90.24 43.08 101.52
CA ASP A 658 90.99 43.71 100.42
C ASP A 658 91.34 42.73 99.28
N TYR A 659 91.21 41.41 99.51
CA TYR A 659 91.45 40.37 98.49
C TYR A 659 90.20 40.04 97.65
N VAL A 660 89.00 40.42 98.11
CA VAL A 660 87.72 40.16 97.42
C VAL A 660 87.38 41.29 96.44
N GLU A 661 87.89 42.51 96.63
CA GLU A 661 87.60 43.65 95.73
C GLU A 661 88.33 43.60 94.38
N LEU A 662 89.39 42.79 94.24
CA LEU A 662 90.18 42.70 93.00
C LEU A 662 89.73 41.58 92.03
N HIS A 663 88.82 40.68 92.42
CA HIS A 663 88.34 39.57 91.57
C HIS A 663 86.84 39.24 91.78
N PRO A 664 85.90 39.90 91.06
CA PRO A 664 84.46 39.81 91.33
C PRO A 664 83.72 38.52 90.91
N ASP A 665 84.37 37.54 90.27
CA ASP A 665 83.67 36.45 89.54
C ASP A 665 83.77 35.04 90.18
N VAL A 666 84.07 34.91 91.47
CA VAL A 666 84.06 33.58 92.14
C VAL A 666 82.75 33.35 92.87
N ASP A 667 81.87 32.59 92.22
CA ASP A 667 80.56 32.15 92.71
C ASP A 667 80.65 31.30 93.98
N LYS A 668 79.72 31.58 94.91
CA LYS A 668 79.61 31.11 96.30
C LYS A 668 79.37 29.60 96.45
N LYS A 669 79.18 28.87 95.36
CA LYS A 669 78.88 27.42 95.37
C LYS A 669 80.10 26.53 95.61
N THR A 670 81.30 26.99 95.27
CA THR A 670 82.56 26.24 95.47
C THR A 670 83.00 26.23 96.95
N PHE A 671 82.48 27.14 97.78
CA PHE A 671 82.78 27.25 99.21
C PHE A 671 82.01 26.26 100.10
N ALA A 672 80.90 25.66 99.61
CA ALA A 672 80.06 24.76 100.42
C ALA A 672 80.48 23.27 100.38
N GLN A 673 81.39 22.88 99.48
CA GLN A 673 81.75 21.46 99.26
C GLN A 673 83.14 21.06 99.75
N LEU A 674 83.96 21.98 100.29
CA LEU A 674 85.38 21.74 100.54
C LEU A 674 85.84 21.49 102.00
N GLN A 675 85.02 21.51 103.05
CA GLN A 675 85.58 21.26 104.41
C GLN A 675 84.69 20.55 105.44
N ASN A 676 83.76 19.72 104.96
CA ASN A 676 83.18 18.62 105.74
C ASN A 676 84.12 17.39 105.80
N VAL A 677 85.45 17.62 105.86
CA VAL A 677 86.49 16.58 105.93
C VAL A 677 87.56 17.02 106.93
N HIS A 678 87.34 16.56 108.18
CA HIS A 678 88.19 16.53 109.39
C HIS A 678 88.88 17.78 109.94
#